data_AF-A0A8T0IUH3-F1
#
_entry.id   AF-A0A8T0IUH3-F1
#
_cell.length_a   1.000
_cell.length_b   1.000
_cell.length_c   1.000
_cell.angle_alpha   90.00
_cell.angle_beta   90.00
_cell.angle_gamma   90.00
#
_symmetry.space_group_name_H-M   'P 1'
#
loop_
_entity.id
_entity.type
_entity.pdbx_description
1 polymer ?
#
loop_
_entity_poly.entity_id
_entity_poly.type
_entity_poly.pdbx_seq_one_letter_code
_entity_poly.pdbx_strand_id
1 'polypeptide(L)'
;MEAIPTDSIPGDKVSLDAAEISQEEFGIHVVDKVPGNVNRSTDHEKSAGRRSHDAVLMPDAKDPVVEIGVQRDKDVAVSIFRLFAFADPLDYLLMFIGSVGAACHGCALPVYILFFGKMLDGFGTNANNPDKTADTVGQYALDMFYVVAIVVCFSSWAEVAAWMQTGERQAARMRVRYLQAVLKQDITFFDTDTARTGNIMSSISSDTFLVQNAISEKMGNFIHYIATFIAGFAIGFSLIWKLSLVTLAVVPVIAMAGGFFAYTTTNLTSQSQQAYAEAGAIADQSIAQVRTVYSFVGEQKATESYSGALHRSLKLGYQTGLAKGLGLGIVYSVMFCCWALLLWYGGELVRNGDADGGKALSTIFAVVLGGLGLGQALANLPAFAKAKVGASRIFMMIDLKPRIDEKVQGVKELKSVKGHIEFRNIEFSYPSRPDAVIFRNFSIDIPASKTMAIVGRSGSGKSTVVSLIERFYDPSGGEVLLDGTNIRTLNMKWLRSQIGLVNQEPALFATTIRENILYGKADASDTEIEEACKSANAHTFISALPQGYHTQVGERGGQMSGGQKQRIAIARAILKDPTILLLDEATSALDSSSEQIVQAALDTVMVGRTTVIIAHRLSTIQKADTIAVVQEGAIVELGNHATLLEKNGAYSSLIRLQEMAQTKEGGRALSRGNSLRESGRLLMSKSGRRLSRQPSSVSDGVSEVWKAEDDKLVRPPSATMWRLLKINRPEWGYGALGCVGSALSGLMFPALALILSNVLYAYYKTDHSEMQKEVSKYAFILIGLSGVSIICYFTQNFFFGVMSENLIKRVREMIFARILTNDISWFDKDENSSGQVSARLSADATAVKSAIADRISLMVQTFTLLVAAFVISFSLLWKMSLVVLATFPLVVSAAIIEKIFLKGFSGDIAGAQARATMVASEAVENVRTVAAFNGEERVVSLFQRELEAPVKRGFLRGQVAGHC
;
A
#
# COMPACT_ATOMS: atom_id res chain seq x y z
N MET A 1 31.66 60.28 18.14
CA MET A 1 31.49 59.10 19.01
C MET A 1 31.55 57.86 18.12
N GLU A 2 32.65 57.57 17.42
CA GLU A 2 34.02 57.33 17.91
C GLU A 2 34.09 56.08 18.80
N ALA A 3 35.05 55.16 18.65
CA ALA A 3 36.33 55.28 17.92
C ALA A 3 36.72 54.01 17.11
N ILE A 4 37.58 54.23 16.11
CA ILE A 4 38.47 53.25 15.46
C ILE A 4 39.83 53.28 16.23
N PRO A 5 40.77 52.32 16.09
CA PRO A 5 41.70 52.23 14.92
C PRO A 5 41.92 50.78 14.40
N THR A 6 42.10 50.53 13.09
CA THR A 6 43.37 50.37 12.30
C THR A 6 44.29 49.23 12.79
N ASP A 7 45.10 48.45 12.05
CA ASP A 7 45.69 48.42 10.68
C ASP A 7 46.05 46.94 10.33
N SER A 8 46.45 46.45 9.13
CA SER A 8 46.53 46.94 7.72
C SER A 8 46.68 45.72 6.74
N ILE A 9 47.14 45.95 5.48
CA ILE A 9 47.44 45.02 4.35
C ILE A 9 48.75 45.57 3.71
N PRO A 10 49.79 44.82 3.23
CA PRO A 10 49.76 44.13 1.92
C PRO A 10 50.79 42.99 1.57
N GLY A 11 50.59 42.38 0.38
CA GLY A 11 51.61 41.68 -0.44
C GLY A 11 51.68 40.15 -0.27
N ASP A 12 51.99 39.34 -1.31
CA ASP A 12 52.13 39.62 -2.74
C ASP A 12 51.95 38.32 -3.59
N LYS A 13 51.98 38.41 -4.92
CA LYS A 13 51.75 37.32 -5.90
C LYS A 13 52.91 36.31 -5.99
N VAL A 14 52.60 35.01 -6.19
CA VAL A 14 53.37 34.09 -7.06
C VAL A 14 52.41 33.10 -7.75
N SER A 15 52.78 32.62 -8.94
CA SER A 15 52.01 31.74 -9.82
C SER A 15 52.76 30.45 -10.20
N LEU A 16 51.98 29.43 -10.64
CA LEU A 16 52.34 28.28 -11.50
C LEU A 16 52.95 27.00 -10.89
N ASP A 17 52.31 25.90 -11.32
CA ASP A 17 52.84 24.60 -11.79
C ASP A 17 53.44 23.50 -10.85
N ALA A 18 52.66 22.41 -10.79
CA ALA A 18 53.00 21.05 -11.22
C ALA A 18 53.66 20.01 -10.27
N ALA A 19 53.33 18.75 -10.62
CA ALA A 19 54.05 17.49 -10.38
C ALA A 19 53.89 16.71 -9.04
N GLU A 20 52.98 15.72 -9.09
CA GLU A 20 53.26 14.27 -8.99
C GLU A 20 53.54 13.53 -7.65
N ILE A 21 53.12 12.24 -7.62
CA ILE A 21 53.54 11.12 -6.72
C ILE A 21 52.99 11.18 -5.26
N SER A 22 52.37 10.15 -4.66
CA SER A 22 51.83 8.84 -5.13
C SER A 22 51.03 8.11 -4.01
N GLN A 23 50.03 7.28 -4.40
CA GLN A 23 49.49 6.09 -3.68
C GLN A 23 48.85 6.29 -2.27
N GLU A 24 47.86 5.50 -1.80
CA GLU A 24 47.36 4.18 -2.23
C GLU A 24 45.85 3.96 -1.89
N GLU A 25 45.22 3.00 -2.59
CA GLU A 25 43.94 2.25 -2.42
C GLU A 25 42.88 2.63 -1.34
N PHE A 26 41.56 2.45 -1.53
CA PHE A 26 40.81 1.43 -2.29
C PHE A 26 39.64 2.02 -3.11
N GLY A 27 39.32 1.40 -4.24
CA GLY A 27 38.13 1.73 -5.04
C GLY A 27 37.08 0.61 -5.10
N ILE A 28 35.91 0.93 -5.65
CA ILE A 28 35.16 0.12 -6.63
C ILE A 28 34.27 1.12 -7.41
N HIS A 29 34.48 1.20 -8.72
CA HIS A 29 33.64 1.93 -9.66
C HIS A 29 32.77 0.93 -10.43
N VAL A 30 31.51 1.26 -10.67
CA VAL A 30 30.68 0.62 -11.70
C VAL A 30 30.24 1.72 -12.66
N VAL A 31 30.51 1.53 -13.95
CA VAL A 31 30.14 2.45 -15.03
C VAL A 31 29.50 1.64 -16.16
N ASP A 32 28.40 2.16 -16.70
CA ASP A 32 27.65 1.56 -17.80
C ASP A 32 28.46 1.37 -19.08
N LYS A 33 28.10 0.36 -19.87
CA LYS A 33 28.42 0.32 -21.30
C LYS A 33 27.25 -0.23 -22.13
N VAL A 34 26.64 0.66 -22.90
CA VAL A 34 25.97 0.32 -24.16
C VAL A 34 27.05 0.06 -25.21
N PRO A 35 26.81 -0.85 -26.17
CA PRO A 35 27.08 -0.46 -27.56
C PRO A 35 26.04 -1.00 -28.56
N GLY A 36 25.93 -0.31 -29.69
CA GLY A 36 25.39 -0.88 -30.92
C GLY A 36 26.08 -0.27 -32.13
N ASN A 37 26.55 -1.11 -33.06
CA ASN A 37 26.37 -0.95 -34.52
C ASN A 37 27.12 -2.03 -35.34
N VAL A 38 26.42 -2.58 -36.36
CA VAL A 38 26.83 -2.69 -37.79
C VAL A 38 28.25 -3.25 -38.09
N ASN A 39 28.49 -4.31 -38.87
CA ASN A 39 27.91 -4.65 -40.19
C ASN A 39 28.26 -6.09 -40.68
N ARG A 40 27.52 -6.60 -41.69
CA ARG A 40 27.86 -7.70 -42.66
C ARG A 40 28.16 -9.12 -42.11
N SER A 41 28.08 -10.22 -42.88
CA SER A 41 27.19 -10.68 -44.00
C SER A 41 27.50 -12.17 -44.31
N THR A 42 26.64 -12.83 -45.11
CA THR A 42 26.87 -14.10 -45.88
C THR A 42 27.14 -15.44 -45.14
N ASP A 43 26.16 -16.34 -45.27
CA ASP A 43 26.24 -17.73 -45.79
C ASP A 43 27.22 -18.77 -45.21
N HIS A 44 26.70 -19.83 -44.56
CA HIS A 44 26.53 -21.16 -45.20
C HIS A 44 25.93 -22.24 -44.27
N GLU A 45 24.77 -22.76 -44.68
CA GLU A 45 24.36 -24.17 -44.85
C GLU A 45 25.11 -25.37 -44.20
N LYS A 46 24.30 -26.43 -43.93
CA LYS A 46 24.62 -27.88 -43.74
C LYS A 46 25.14 -28.35 -42.37
N SER A 47 24.92 -29.59 -41.92
CA SER A 47 23.77 -30.55 -41.90
C SER A 47 24.26 -31.90 -41.36
N ALA A 48 23.40 -32.57 -40.57
CA ALA A 48 23.23 -34.04 -40.46
C ALA A 48 24.38 -35.00 -40.01
N GLY A 49 23.99 -36.06 -39.28
CA GLY A 49 24.75 -37.34 -39.17
C GLY A 49 24.99 -37.84 -37.73
N ARG A 50 24.03 -38.49 -37.04
CA ARG A 50 23.80 -39.96 -37.04
C ARG A 50 25.06 -40.85 -36.86
N ARG A 51 25.19 -41.53 -35.70
CA ARG A 51 24.87 -42.99 -35.55
C ARG A 51 24.99 -43.52 -34.11
N SER A 52 24.39 -44.69 -33.92
CA SER A 52 24.16 -45.48 -32.70
C SER A 52 25.29 -46.47 -32.35
N HIS A 53 25.37 -46.91 -31.09
CA HIS A 53 25.20 -48.34 -30.72
C HIS A 53 25.05 -48.54 -29.19
N ASP A 54 24.72 -49.79 -28.80
CA ASP A 54 23.94 -50.15 -27.62
C ASP A 54 24.75 -50.61 -26.39
N ALA A 55 24.16 -50.46 -25.19
CA ALA A 55 24.48 -51.25 -23.98
C ALA A 55 23.26 -51.30 -23.04
N VAL A 56 23.17 -52.30 -22.17
CA VAL A 56 21.90 -52.85 -21.65
C VAL A 56 21.86 -52.93 -20.11
N LEU A 57 20.67 -52.65 -19.52
CA LEU A 57 20.18 -52.95 -18.15
C LEU A 57 20.93 -52.40 -16.90
N MET A 58 20.31 -51.46 -16.19
CA MET A 58 19.54 -51.71 -14.94
C MET A 58 18.80 -50.43 -14.45
N PRO A 59 17.73 -50.53 -13.64
CA PRO A 59 16.89 -49.39 -13.27
C PRO A 59 17.25 -48.81 -11.89
N ASP A 60 17.85 -47.61 -11.88
CA ASP A 60 18.08 -46.86 -10.64
C ASP A 60 16.94 -45.85 -10.43
N ALA A 61 15.99 -46.21 -9.55
CA ALA A 61 14.87 -45.35 -9.18
C ALA A 61 15.35 -44.25 -8.23
N LYS A 62 15.69 -43.08 -8.79
CA LYS A 62 15.82 -41.83 -8.04
C LYS A 62 14.66 -40.92 -8.41
N ASP A 63 13.68 -40.86 -7.51
CA ASP A 63 12.70 -39.78 -7.54
C ASP A 63 13.43 -38.43 -7.49
N PRO A 64 13.08 -37.47 -8.35
CA PRO A 64 13.74 -36.17 -8.35
C PRO A 64 13.38 -35.43 -7.07
N VAL A 65 14.37 -35.23 -6.20
CA VAL A 65 14.28 -34.27 -5.10
C VAL A 65 14.02 -32.90 -5.71
N VAL A 66 12.78 -32.43 -5.61
CA VAL A 66 12.40 -31.08 -6.02
C VAL A 66 12.97 -30.11 -5.00
N GLU A 67 14.23 -29.72 -5.20
CA GLU A 67 14.78 -28.51 -4.60
C GLU A 67 13.88 -27.35 -5.00
N ILE A 68 13.13 -26.80 -4.02
CA ILE A 68 12.54 -25.46 -4.17
C ILE A 68 13.66 -24.44 -3.94
N GLY A 69 14.65 -24.49 -4.83
CA GLY A 69 15.53 -23.36 -5.07
C GLY A 69 14.66 -22.25 -5.64
N VAL A 70 14.56 -21.13 -4.91
CA VAL A 70 13.82 -19.96 -5.38
C VAL A 70 14.56 -19.38 -6.59
N GLN A 71 14.21 -19.89 -7.78
CA GLN A 71 14.36 -19.12 -8.99
C GLN A 71 13.64 -17.79 -8.74
N ARG A 72 14.39 -16.68 -8.80
CA ARG A 72 13.83 -15.34 -8.96
C ARG A 72 13.21 -15.31 -10.34
N ASP A 73 12.03 -15.88 -10.44
CA ASP A 73 11.36 -16.08 -11.71
C ASP A 73 11.05 -14.71 -12.31
N LYS A 74 11.27 -14.58 -13.62
CA LYS A 74 11.05 -13.31 -14.32
C LYS A 74 9.59 -12.92 -14.11
N ASP A 75 9.33 -11.68 -13.68
CA ASP A 75 7.98 -11.18 -13.40
C ASP A 75 6.96 -11.73 -14.41
N VAL A 76 6.16 -12.72 -13.99
CA VAL A 76 5.21 -13.39 -14.87
C VAL A 76 4.13 -12.37 -15.20
N ALA A 77 4.32 -11.69 -16.33
CA ALA A 77 3.61 -10.47 -16.66
C ALA A 77 2.15 -10.79 -16.98
N VAL A 78 1.31 -10.77 -15.94
CA VAL A 78 -0.15 -10.97 -16.03
C VAL A 78 -0.70 -10.11 -17.15
N SER A 79 -1.36 -10.74 -18.13
CA SER A 79 -2.00 -10.02 -19.24
C SER A 79 -3.02 -9.01 -18.71
N ILE A 80 -3.15 -7.86 -19.36
CA ILE A 80 -4.11 -6.81 -18.95
C ILE A 80 -5.53 -7.37 -18.90
N PHE A 81 -5.90 -8.25 -19.84
CA PHE A 81 -7.20 -8.94 -19.83
C PHE A 81 -7.40 -9.86 -18.62
N ARG A 82 -6.32 -10.45 -18.08
CA ARG A 82 -6.38 -11.31 -16.89
C ARG A 82 -6.63 -10.50 -15.60
N LEU A 83 -6.43 -9.17 -15.60
CA LEU A 83 -6.86 -8.31 -14.49
C LEU A 83 -8.38 -8.35 -14.27
N PHE A 84 -9.15 -8.60 -15.34
CA PHE A 84 -10.62 -8.67 -15.34
C PHE A 84 -11.18 -10.08 -15.11
N ALA A 85 -10.36 -11.04 -14.66
CA ALA A 85 -10.76 -12.44 -14.50
C ALA A 85 -11.83 -12.71 -13.42
N PHE A 86 -12.23 -11.68 -12.64
CA PHE A 86 -13.25 -11.77 -11.60
C PHE A 86 -14.59 -11.09 -11.97
N ALA A 87 -14.72 -10.61 -13.21
CA ALA A 87 -15.95 -10.03 -13.75
C ALA A 87 -17.06 -11.08 -13.90
N ASP A 88 -18.29 -10.71 -13.54
CA ASP A 88 -19.52 -11.45 -13.88
C ASP A 88 -20.25 -10.83 -15.09
N PRO A 89 -21.36 -11.42 -15.59
CA PRO A 89 -22.10 -10.85 -16.72
C PRO A 89 -22.61 -9.42 -16.50
N LEU A 90 -22.87 -9.02 -15.25
CA LEU A 90 -23.26 -7.64 -14.92
C LEU A 90 -22.05 -6.71 -14.98
N ASP A 91 -20.87 -7.15 -14.53
CA ASP A 91 -19.63 -6.40 -14.66
C ASP A 91 -19.23 -6.22 -16.12
N TYR A 92 -19.45 -7.21 -17.00
CA TYR A 92 -19.28 -7.05 -18.45
C TYR A 92 -20.26 -6.03 -19.06
N LEU A 93 -21.53 -6.04 -18.65
CA LEU A 93 -22.51 -5.03 -19.07
C LEU A 93 -22.12 -3.63 -18.59
N LEU A 94 -21.68 -3.48 -17.34
CA LEU A 94 -21.18 -2.21 -16.80
C LEU A 94 -19.93 -1.73 -17.53
N MET A 95 -18.96 -2.61 -17.80
CA MET A 95 -17.77 -2.25 -18.58
C MET A 95 -18.13 -1.80 -20.00
N PHE A 96 -19.13 -2.42 -20.64
CA PHE A 96 -19.62 -1.98 -21.94
C PHE A 96 -20.26 -0.58 -21.87
N ILE A 97 -21.20 -0.37 -20.94
CA ILE A 97 -21.87 0.93 -20.74
C ILE A 97 -20.84 2.03 -20.41
N GLY A 98 -19.92 1.77 -19.49
CA GLY A 98 -18.85 2.69 -19.10
C GLY A 98 -17.85 2.97 -20.21
N SER A 99 -17.56 1.99 -21.09
CA SER A 99 -16.71 2.20 -22.27
C SER A 99 -17.39 3.10 -23.31
N VAL A 100 -18.68 2.89 -23.56
CA VAL A 100 -19.48 3.74 -24.47
C VAL A 100 -19.61 5.15 -23.89
N GLY A 101 -19.90 5.27 -22.59
CA GLY A 101 -19.90 6.53 -21.85
C GLY A 101 -18.57 7.28 -22.00
N ALA A 102 -17.45 6.62 -21.70
CA ALA A 102 -16.11 7.21 -21.82
C ALA A 102 -15.79 7.67 -23.25
N ALA A 103 -16.15 6.87 -24.26
CA ALA A 103 -15.94 7.23 -25.65
C ALA A 103 -16.78 8.45 -26.07
N CYS A 104 -18.07 8.48 -25.71
CA CYS A 104 -18.94 9.63 -25.98
C CYS A 104 -18.47 10.89 -25.25
N HIS A 105 -18.08 10.78 -23.99
CA HIS A 105 -17.61 11.88 -23.16
C HIS A 105 -16.29 12.47 -23.70
N GLY A 106 -15.32 11.62 -24.06
CA GLY A 106 -14.05 12.06 -24.66
C GLY A 106 -14.22 12.71 -26.04
N CYS A 107 -15.18 12.24 -26.84
CA CYS A 107 -15.53 12.86 -28.13
C CYS A 107 -16.22 14.23 -27.98
N ALA A 108 -16.87 14.50 -26.85
CA ALA A 108 -17.72 15.68 -26.69
C ALA A 108 -16.96 17.01 -26.74
N LEU A 109 -15.76 17.10 -26.15
CA LEU A 109 -14.96 18.33 -26.15
C LEU A 109 -14.41 18.69 -27.56
N PRO A 110 -13.86 17.75 -28.36
CA PRO A 110 -13.58 17.98 -29.77
C PRO A 110 -14.80 18.41 -30.60
N VAL A 111 -15.97 17.80 -30.37
CA VAL A 111 -17.22 18.16 -31.05
C VAL A 111 -17.71 19.56 -30.66
N TYR A 112 -17.62 19.93 -29.38
CA TYR A 112 -17.88 21.29 -28.89
C TYR A 112 -17.07 22.34 -29.66
N ILE A 113 -15.78 22.07 -29.93
CA ILE A 113 -14.91 22.97 -30.67
C ILE A 113 -15.29 23.09 -32.15
N LEU A 114 -15.79 22.02 -32.78
CA LEU A 114 -16.32 22.10 -34.14
C LEU A 114 -17.52 23.05 -34.24
N PHE A 115 -18.43 23.03 -33.26
CA PHE A 115 -19.56 23.97 -33.21
C PHE A 115 -19.12 25.38 -32.84
N PHE A 116 -18.17 25.53 -31.90
CA PHE A 116 -17.56 26.81 -31.56
C PHE A 116 -16.95 27.50 -32.80
N GLY A 117 -16.27 26.75 -33.67
CA GLY A 117 -15.76 27.24 -34.95
C GLY A 117 -16.84 27.79 -35.87
N LYS A 118 -17.92 27.05 -36.07
CA LYS A 118 -19.06 27.49 -36.89
C LYS A 118 -19.73 28.75 -36.32
N MET A 119 -19.80 28.87 -34.99
CA MET A 119 -20.29 30.07 -34.33
C MET A 119 -19.36 31.28 -34.58
N LEU A 120 -18.03 31.10 -34.52
CA LEU A 120 -17.06 32.15 -34.86
C LEU A 120 -17.14 32.56 -36.34
N ASP A 121 -17.29 31.60 -37.26
CA ASP A 121 -17.54 31.90 -38.68
C ASP A 121 -18.85 32.67 -38.87
N GLY A 122 -19.89 32.37 -38.08
CA GLY A 122 -21.15 33.11 -38.04
C GLY A 122 -20.97 34.60 -37.71
N PHE A 123 -20.15 34.92 -36.70
CA PHE A 123 -19.79 36.30 -36.33
C PHE A 123 -18.97 37.02 -37.41
N GLY A 124 -17.98 36.35 -38.01
CA GLY A 124 -17.10 36.97 -39.00
C GLY A 124 -17.77 37.19 -40.36
N THR A 125 -18.41 36.16 -40.91
CA THR A 125 -18.97 36.19 -42.27
C THR A 125 -20.24 37.03 -42.39
N ASN A 126 -21.04 37.14 -41.32
CA ASN A 126 -22.28 37.92 -41.31
C ASN A 126 -22.13 39.28 -40.61
N ALA A 127 -20.92 39.75 -40.32
CA ALA A 127 -20.66 40.99 -39.54
C ALA A 127 -21.44 42.24 -40.03
N ASN A 128 -21.76 42.32 -41.32
CA ASN A 128 -22.54 43.41 -41.93
C ASN A 128 -24.07 43.24 -41.83
N ASN A 129 -24.57 42.13 -41.28
CA ASN A 129 -26.00 41.83 -41.10
C ASN A 129 -26.24 41.31 -39.66
N PRO A 130 -26.67 42.21 -38.73
CA PRO A 130 -26.87 41.86 -37.33
C PRO A 130 -27.91 40.76 -37.10
N ASP A 131 -29.03 40.80 -37.81
CA ASP A 131 -30.14 39.85 -37.62
C ASP A 131 -29.71 38.42 -38.01
N LYS A 132 -29.10 38.28 -39.19
CA LYS A 132 -28.57 36.99 -39.65
C LYS A 132 -27.43 36.47 -38.77
N THR A 133 -26.64 37.36 -38.18
CA THR A 133 -25.63 36.99 -37.18
C THR A 133 -26.30 36.44 -35.92
N ALA A 134 -27.32 37.12 -35.40
CA ALA A 134 -28.06 36.71 -34.21
C ALA A 134 -28.72 35.33 -34.39
N ASP A 135 -29.38 35.09 -35.52
CA ASP A 135 -30.01 33.80 -35.82
C ASP A 135 -28.96 32.66 -35.92
N THR A 136 -27.88 32.88 -36.67
CA THR A 136 -26.84 31.87 -36.90
C THR A 136 -26.09 31.53 -35.61
N VAL A 137 -25.72 32.54 -34.82
CA VAL A 137 -25.05 32.37 -33.52
C VAL A 137 -26.00 31.75 -32.51
N GLY A 138 -27.27 32.17 -32.48
CA GLY A 138 -28.31 31.62 -31.61
C GLY A 138 -28.52 30.13 -31.85
N GLN A 139 -28.64 29.71 -33.11
CA GLN A 139 -28.75 28.30 -33.48
C GLN A 139 -27.56 27.48 -32.97
N TYR A 140 -26.32 27.88 -33.31
CA TYR A 140 -25.14 27.12 -32.87
C TYR A 140 -24.91 27.16 -31.36
N ALA A 141 -25.27 28.24 -30.66
CA ALA A 141 -25.22 28.29 -29.21
C ALA A 141 -26.23 27.32 -28.55
N LEU A 142 -27.43 27.17 -29.13
CA LEU A 142 -28.42 26.19 -28.68
C LEU A 142 -28.02 24.76 -29.02
N ASP A 143 -27.42 24.51 -30.20
CA ASP A 143 -26.85 23.20 -30.55
C ASP A 143 -25.73 22.81 -29.57
N MET A 144 -24.83 23.75 -29.24
CA MET A 144 -23.78 23.54 -28.23
C MET A 144 -24.35 23.28 -26.84
N PHE A 145 -25.40 24.00 -26.44
CA PHE A 145 -26.03 23.81 -25.13
C PHE A 145 -26.79 22.48 -25.04
N TYR A 146 -27.74 22.22 -25.93
CA TYR A 146 -28.60 21.04 -25.84
C TYR A 146 -27.91 19.75 -26.27
N VAL A 147 -27.14 19.75 -27.37
CA VAL A 147 -26.53 18.51 -27.87
C VAL A 147 -25.32 18.13 -27.03
N VAL A 148 -24.42 19.08 -26.71
CA VAL A 148 -23.20 18.74 -25.97
C VAL A 148 -23.45 18.59 -24.47
N ALA A 149 -24.14 19.52 -23.80
CA ALA A 149 -24.24 19.46 -22.33
C ALA A 149 -25.07 18.26 -21.85
N ILE A 150 -26.16 17.91 -22.56
CA ILE A 150 -26.98 16.73 -22.22
C ILE A 150 -26.18 15.44 -22.47
N VAL A 151 -25.51 15.31 -23.63
CA VAL A 151 -24.69 14.13 -23.92
C VAL A 151 -23.53 14.00 -22.92
N VAL A 152 -22.83 15.09 -22.60
CA VAL A 152 -21.76 15.08 -21.58
C VAL A 152 -22.31 14.62 -20.24
N CYS A 153 -23.40 15.19 -19.74
CA CYS A 153 -23.96 14.85 -18.43
C CYS A 153 -24.33 13.36 -18.30
N PHE A 154 -24.96 12.77 -19.32
CA PHE A 154 -25.27 11.33 -19.30
C PHE A 154 -24.04 10.44 -19.55
N SER A 155 -23.11 10.85 -20.42
CA SER A 155 -21.94 10.04 -20.79
C SER A 155 -20.85 10.04 -19.71
N SER A 156 -20.62 11.16 -19.02
CA SER A 156 -19.70 11.25 -17.88
C SER A 156 -20.21 10.46 -16.67
N TRP A 157 -21.51 10.55 -16.38
CA TRP A 157 -22.14 9.72 -15.34
C TRP A 157 -22.03 8.24 -15.66
N ALA A 158 -22.36 7.84 -16.90
CA ALA A 158 -22.27 6.44 -17.33
C ALA A 158 -20.82 5.91 -17.31
N GLU A 159 -19.84 6.73 -17.71
CA GLU A 159 -18.41 6.44 -17.59
C GLU A 159 -18.03 6.14 -16.13
N VAL A 160 -18.15 7.15 -15.26
CA VAL A 160 -17.59 7.09 -13.91
C VAL A 160 -18.34 6.09 -13.03
N ALA A 161 -19.67 6.12 -13.05
CA ALA A 161 -20.47 5.24 -12.19
C ALA A 161 -20.26 3.76 -12.54
N ALA A 162 -20.25 3.41 -13.83
CA ALA A 162 -20.08 2.02 -14.25
C ALA A 162 -18.66 1.49 -14.04
N TRP A 163 -17.62 2.27 -14.36
CA TRP A 163 -16.22 1.89 -14.14
C TRP A 163 -15.85 1.79 -12.65
N MET A 164 -16.35 2.70 -11.80
CA MET A 164 -16.14 2.58 -10.35
C MET A 164 -16.87 1.35 -9.79
N GLN A 165 -18.12 1.11 -10.19
CA GLN A 165 -18.92 -0.01 -9.68
C GLN A 165 -18.34 -1.39 -10.06
N THR A 166 -17.90 -1.57 -11.30
CA THR A 166 -17.29 -2.85 -11.73
C THR A 166 -15.97 -3.12 -10.98
N GLY A 167 -15.15 -2.09 -10.76
CA GLY A 167 -13.89 -2.24 -10.03
C GLY A 167 -14.06 -2.60 -8.55
N GLU A 168 -15.01 -1.97 -7.85
CA GLU A 168 -15.33 -2.33 -6.44
C GLU A 168 -15.83 -3.78 -6.32
N ARG A 169 -16.72 -4.21 -7.23
CA ARG A 169 -17.27 -5.58 -7.24
C ARG A 169 -16.19 -6.63 -7.52
N GLN A 170 -15.35 -6.41 -8.53
CA GLN A 170 -14.25 -7.31 -8.87
C GLN A 170 -13.18 -7.34 -7.77
N ALA A 171 -12.83 -6.20 -7.18
CA ALA A 171 -11.89 -6.14 -6.07
C ALA A 171 -12.39 -6.89 -4.83
N ALA A 172 -13.67 -6.75 -4.47
CA ALA A 172 -14.26 -7.53 -3.36
C ALA A 172 -14.18 -9.04 -3.61
N ARG A 173 -14.50 -9.51 -4.82
CA ARG A 173 -14.34 -10.93 -5.20
C ARG A 173 -12.89 -11.39 -5.17
N MET A 174 -11.97 -10.56 -5.66
CA MET A 174 -10.54 -10.83 -5.65
C MET A 174 -10.02 -11.04 -4.22
N ARG A 175 -10.40 -10.16 -3.28
CA ARG A 175 -10.09 -10.31 -1.85
C ARG A 175 -10.62 -11.63 -1.28
N VAL A 176 -11.87 -11.97 -1.56
CA VAL A 176 -12.48 -13.23 -1.08
C VAL A 176 -11.78 -14.46 -1.68
N ARG A 177 -11.52 -14.47 -2.99
CA ARG A 177 -10.84 -15.59 -3.67
C ARG A 177 -9.38 -15.74 -3.24
N TYR A 178 -8.67 -14.64 -3.01
CA TYR A 178 -7.33 -14.65 -2.47
C TYR A 178 -7.31 -15.21 -1.04
N LEU A 179 -8.17 -14.73 -0.13
CA LEU A 179 -8.26 -15.27 1.23
C LEU A 179 -8.65 -16.76 1.23
N GLN A 180 -9.57 -17.18 0.38
CA GLN A 180 -9.92 -18.60 0.18
C GLN A 180 -8.74 -19.45 -0.30
N ALA A 181 -7.85 -18.90 -1.13
CA ALA A 181 -6.66 -19.61 -1.60
C ALA A 181 -5.56 -19.65 -0.52
N VAL A 182 -5.42 -18.58 0.27
CA VAL A 182 -4.52 -18.51 1.43
C VAL A 182 -4.89 -19.56 2.48
N LEU A 183 -6.14 -19.57 2.93
CA LEU A 183 -6.59 -20.48 4.00
C LEU A 183 -6.58 -21.96 3.59
N LYS A 184 -6.42 -22.27 2.29
CA LYS A 184 -6.27 -23.63 1.76
C LYS A 184 -4.82 -24.07 1.62
N GLN A 185 -3.84 -23.19 1.82
CA GLN A 185 -2.44 -23.61 1.82
C GLN A 185 -2.14 -24.45 3.07
N ASP A 186 -1.25 -25.43 2.90
CA ASP A 186 -0.77 -26.25 4.02
C ASP A 186 0.01 -25.41 5.05
N ILE A 187 0.11 -25.90 6.29
CA ILE A 187 0.83 -25.21 7.38
C ILE A 187 2.32 -25.03 7.04
N THR A 188 2.88 -25.90 6.19
CA THR A 188 4.25 -25.77 5.69
C THR A 188 4.46 -24.46 4.92
N PHE A 189 3.50 -24.00 4.13
CA PHE A 189 3.57 -22.68 3.49
C PHE A 189 3.82 -21.58 4.53
N PHE A 190 3.00 -21.50 5.58
CA PHE A 190 3.06 -20.45 6.60
C PHE A 190 4.34 -20.44 7.46
N ASP A 191 5.04 -21.57 7.56
CA ASP A 191 6.32 -21.66 8.28
C ASP A 191 7.53 -21.18 7.45
N THR A 192 7.36 -20.95 6.14
CA THR A 192 8.44 -20.48 5.25
C THR A 192 8.48 -18.96 5.13
N ASP A 193 9.68 -18.39 4.95
CA ASP A 193 9.91 -16.94 4.92
C ASP A 193 9.15 -16.18 3.81
N THR A 194 8.64 -16.89 2.81
CA THR A 194 7.77 -16.36 1.74
C THR A 194 6.37 -15.97 2.24
N ALA A 195 5.86 -16.68 3.25
CA ALA A 195 4.47 -16.62 3.71
C ALA A 195 4.22 -15.69 4.92
N ARG A 196 5.17 -14.80 5.24
CA ARG A 196 5.01 -13.83 6.35
C ARG A 196 3.66 -13.11 6.26
N THR A 197 2.89 -13.12 7.35
CA THR A 197 1.54 -12.52 7.44
C THR A 197 1.44 -11.13 6.80
N GLY A 198 2.44 -10.27 7.03
CA GLY A 198 2.49 -8.92 6.45
C GLY A 198 2.47 -8.87 4.91
N ASN A 199 3.06 -9.86 4.22
CA ASN A 199 3.00 -9.96 2.76
C ASN A 199 1.57 -10.30 2.30
N ILE A 200 0.92 -11.24 2.99
CA ILE A 200 -0.45 -11.68 2.69
C ILE A 200 -1.44 -10.53 2.92
N MET A 201 -1.29 -9.79 4.03
CA MET A 201 -2.11 -8.61 4.33
C MET A 201 -1.87 -7.45 3.36
N SER A 202 -0.61 -7.23 2.95
CA SER A 202 -0.27 -6.29 1.88
C SER A 202 -0.95 -6.67 0.55
N SER A 203 -1.07 -7.96 0.23
CA SER A 203 -1.78 -8.39 -0.99
C SER A 203 -3.30 -8.17 -0.93
N ILE A 204 -3.94 -8.47 0.21
CA ILE A 204 -5.39 -8.24 0.43
C ILE A 204 -5.74 -6.73 0.40
N SER A 205 -4.86 -5.90 0.95
CA SER A 205 -5.07 -4.45 1.05
C SER A 205 -4.50 -3.71 -0.17
N SER A 206 -3.17 -3.61 -0.25
CA SER A 206 -2.42 -2.78 -1.19
C SER A 206 -2.40 -3.33 -2.61
N ASP A 207 -1.98 -4.58 -2.84
CA ASP A 207 -1.90 -5.11 -4.21
C ASP A 207 -3.30 -5.18 -4.85
N THR A 208 -4.32 -5.59 -4.08
CA THR A 208 -5.71 -5.59 -4.58
C THR A 208 -6.23 -4.17 -4.85
N PHE A 209 -5.83 -3.17 -4.07
CA PHE A 209 -6.15 -1.76 -4.34
C PHE A 209 -5.44 -1.22 -5.60
N LEU A 210 -4.19 -1.62 -5.86
CA LEU A 210 -3.50 -1.29 -7.12
C LEU A 210 -4.26 -1.85 -8.33
N VAL A 211 -4.72 -3.10 -8.25
CA VAL A 211 -5.55 -3.69 -9.31
C VAL A 211 -6.89 -2.97 -9.42
N GLN A 212 -7.59 -2.73 -8.31
CA GLN A 212 -8.87 -2.01 -8.24
C GLN A 212 -8.81 -0.65 -8.95
N ASN A 213 -7.80 0.18 -8.66
CA ASN A 213 -7.62 1.49 -9.29
C ASN A 213 -7.40 1.39 -10.81
N ALA A 214 -6.67 0.36 -11.26
CA ALA A 214 -6.44 0.11 -12.68
C ALA A 214 -7.70 -0.35 -13.42
N ILE A 215 -8.50 -1.26 -12.84
CA ILE A 215 -9.72 -1.80 -13.47
C ILE A 215 -10.97 -0.92 -13.28
N SER A 216 -10.83 0.25 -12.66
CA SER A 216 -11.89 1.24 -12.46
C SER A 216 -11.58 2.58 -13.14
N GLU A 217 -11.38 3.63 -12.37
CA GLU A 217 -11.21 5.03 -12.80
C GLU A 217 -10.14 5.17 -13.90
N LYS A 218 -9.00 4.48 -13.75
CA LYS A 218 -7.89 4.62 -14.71
C LYS A 218 -8.17 3.95 -16.05
N MET A 219 -9.05 2.95 -16.12
CA MET A 219 -9.49 2.37 -17.40
C MET A 219 -10.50 3.27 -18.11
N GLY A 220 -11.49 3.81 -17.39
CA GLY A 220 -12.43 4.80 -17.92
C GLY A 220 -11.69 6.01 -18.52
N ASN A 221 -10.86 6.66 -17.70
CA ASN A 221 -10.00 7.77 -18.11
C ASN A 221 -9.16 7.42 -19.34
N PHE A 222 -8.56 6.23 -19.41
CA PHE A 222 -7.75 5.83 -20.57
C PHE A 222 -8.57 5.77 -21.85
N ILE A 223 -9.77 5.18 -21.81
CA ILE A 223 -10.68 5.10 -22.96
C ILE A 223 -11.16 6.50 -23.37
N HIS A 224 -11.56 7.33 -22.40
CA HIS A 224 -11.96 8.73 -22.59
C HIS A 224 -10.86 9.54 -23.30
N TYR A 225 -9.63 9.48 -22.80
CA TYR A 225 -8.53 10.25 -23.36
C TYR A 225 -8.06 9.73 -24.73
N ILE A 226 -8.16 8.43 -25.00
CA ILE A 226 -7.94 7.87 -26.35
C ILE A 226 -9.06 8.30 -27.31
N ALA A 227 -10.32 8.32 -26.89
CA ALA A 227 -11.42 8.84 -27.69
C ALA A 227 -11.25 10.34 -27.99
N THR A 228 -10.83 11.13 -27.00
CA THR A 228 -10.46 12.55 -27.16
C THR A 228 -9.36 12.74 -28.20
N PHE A 229 -8.30 11.91 -28.14
CA PHE A 229 -7.21 11.90 -29.12
C PHE A 229 -7.73 11.61 -30.53
N ILE A 230 -8.45 10.51 -30.71
CA ILE A 230 -8.97 10.09 -32.03
C ILE A 230 -9.93 11.13 -32.59
N ALA A 231 -10.88 11.62 -31.81
CA ALA A 231 -11.87 12.62 -32.25
C ALA A 231 -11.22 13.99 -32.53
N GLY A 232 -10.31 14.46 -31.68
CA GLY A 232 -9.58 15.72 -31.90
C GLY A 232 -8.77 15.72 -33.18
N PHE A 233 -8.06 14.61 -33.45
CA PHE A 233 -7.31 14.43 -34.70
C PHE A 233 -8.24 14.27 -35.91
N ALA A 234 -9.27 13.42 -35.83
CA ALA A 234 -10.21 13.21 -36.92
C ALA A 234 -10.91 14.51 -37.33
N ILE A 235 -11.39 15.30 -36.37
CA ILE A 235 -12.01 16.62 -36.60
C ILE A 235 -10.98 17.57 -37.22
N GLY A 236 -9.79 17.71 -36.64
CA GLY A 236 -8.74 18.58 -37.17
C GLY A 236 -8.38 18.27 -38.63
N PHE A 237 -8.08 17.01 -38.94
CA PHE A 237 -7.74 16.57 -40.29
C PHE A 237 -8.91 16.71 -41.28
N SER A 238 -10.15 16.54 -40.82
CA SER A 238 -11.36 16.75 -41.65
C SER A 238 -11.64 18.23 -41.96
N LEU A 239 -11.25 19.15 -41.06
CA LEU A 239 -11.39 20.59 -41.27
C LEU A 239 -10.28 21.13 -42.17
N ILE A 240 -9.02 21.02 -41.73
CA ILE A 240 -7.86 21.55 -42.45
C ILE A 240 -6.65 20.64 -42.21
N TRP A 241 -6.44 19.68 -43.10
CA TRP A 241 -5.31 18.74 -43.01
C TRP A 241 -3.93 19.45 -43.04
N LYS A 242 -3.77 20.52 -43.84
CA LYS A 242 -2.53 21.32 -43.92
C LYS A 242 -2.13 21.89 -42.55
N LEU A 243 -3.07 22.55 -41.86
CA LEU A 243 -2.86 23.15 -40.54
C LEU A 243 -2.71 22.09 -39.43
N SER A 244 -3.41 20.97 -39.56
CA SER A 244 -3.28 19.81 -38.67
C SER A 244 -1.88 19.21 -38.70
N LEU A 245 -1.26 19.09 -39.88
CA LEU A 245 0.13 18.62 -40.01
C LEU A 245 1.14 19.58 -39.35
N VAL A 246 0.96 20.89 -39.49
CA VAL A 246 1.83 21.88 -38.82
C VAL A 246 1.65 21.81 -37.29
N THR A 247 0.42 21.64 -36.81
CA THR A 247 0.12 21.44 -35.38
C THR A 247 0.77 20.15 -34.86
N LEU A 248 0.70 19.06 -35.63
CA LEU A 248 1.34 17.79 -35.29
C LEU A 248 2.87 17.89 -35.29
N ALA A 249 3.50 18.60 -36.24
CA ALA A 249 4.95 18.80 -36.30
C ALA A 249 5.50 19.58 -35.09
N VAL A 250 4.66 20.44 -34.50
CA VAL A 250 4.96 21.26 -33.32
C VAL A 250 4.93 20.45 -32.01
N VAL A 251 4.04 19.46 -31.89
CA VAL A 251 3.88 18.67 -30.65
C VAL A 251 5.17 17.97 -30.19
N PRO A 252 5.96 17.29 -31.05
CA PRO A 252 7.26 16.73 -30.69
C PRO A 252 8.25 17.75 -30.13
N VAL A 253 8.23 19.00 -30.60
CA VAL A 253 9.16 20.04 -30.12
C VAL A 253 8.84 20.43 -28.67
N ILE A 254 7.55 20.62 -28.37
CA ILE A 254 7.07 20.86 -27.00
C ILE A 254 7.34 19.63 -26.11
N ALA A 255 7.12 18.41 -26.63
CA ALA A 255 7.35 17.16 -25.92
C ALA A 255 8.84 16.92 -25.60
N MET A 256 9.76 17.27 -26.51
CA MET A 256 11.21 17.20 -26.26
C MET A 256 11.64 18.18 -25.16
N ALA A 257 11.17 19.43 -25.21
CA ALA A 257 11.45 20.43 -24.17
C ALA A 257 10.90 19.99 -22.80
N GLY A 258 9.64 19.52 -22.77
CA GLY A 258 8.99 19.00 -21.57
C GLY A 258 9.66 17.73 -21.03
N GLY A 259 10.07 16.81 -21.90
CA GLY A 259 10.76 15.58 -21.54
C GLY A 259 12.15 15.83 -20.95
N PHE A 260 12.91 16.77 -21.52
CA PHE A 260 14.21 17.19 -20.96
C PHE A 260 14.06 17.85 -19.58
N PHE A 261 13.07 18.73 -19.42
CA PHE A 261 12.71 19.33 -18.12
C PHE A 261 12.29 18.26 -17.09
N ALA A 262 11.44 17.30 -17.49
CA ALA A 262 10.98 16.22 -16.62
C ALA A 262 12.13 15.30 -16.20
N TYR A 263 13.01 14.90 -17.13
CA TYR A 263 14.18 14.07 -16.86
C TYR A 263 15.14 14.73 -15.86
N THR A 264 15.54 15.97 -16.13
CA THR A 264 16.48 16.72 -15.26
C THR A 264 15.90 16.95 -13.86
N THR A 265 14.64 17.37 -13.77
CA THR A 265 13.98 17.64 -12.47
C THR A 265 13.74 16.37 -11.67
N THR A 266 13.35 15.27 -12.32
CA THR A 266 13.11 13.98 -11.65
C THR A 266 14.42 13.40 -11.11
N ASN A 267 15.51 13.47 -11.88
CA ASN A 267 16.82 12.99 -11.44
C ASN A 267 17.35 13.79 -10.23
N LEU A 268 17.31 15.13 -10.29
CA LEU A 268 17.72 15.99 -9.17
C LEU A 268 16.84 15.81 -7.93
N THR A 269 15.52 15.64 -8.11
CA THR A 269 14.59 15.37 -6.99
C THR A 269 14.89 14.02 -6.34
N SER A 270 15.15 12.98 -7.13
CA SER A 270 15.54 11.65 -6.64
C SER A 270 16.85 11.71 -5.83
N GLN A 271 17.87 12.40 -6.34
CA GLN A 271 19.14 12.60 -5.63
C GLN A 271 18.95 13.39 -4.33
N SER A 272 18.08 14.43 -4.32
CA SER A 272 17.77 15.19 -3.10
C SER A 272 17.03 14.35 -2.05
N GLN A 273 16.13 13.45 -2.47
CA GLN A 273 15.47 12.48 -1.60
C GLN A 273 16.47 11.45 -1.03
N GLN A 274 17.40 10.96 -1.85
CA GLN A 274 18.45 10.04 -1.39
C GLN A 274 19.40 10.70 -0.38
N ALA A 275 19.84 11.94 -0.65
CA ALA A 275 20.63 12.73 0.30
C ALA A 275 19.85 13.04 1.59
N TYR A 276 18.53 13.18 1.53
CA TYR A 276 17.70 13.30 2.73
C TYR A 276 17.56 11.97 3.49
N ALA A 277 17.54 10.81 2.82
CA ALA A 277 17.50 9.51 3.48
C ALA A 277 18.72 9.27 4.39
N GLU A 278 19.91 9.75 3.98
CA GLU A 278 21.12 9.76 4.82
C GLU A 278 20.90 10.57 6.12
N ALA A 279 20.33 11.78 6.02
CA ALA A 279 19.99 12.58 7.19
C ALA A 279 18.88 11.94 8.05
N GLY A 280 17.86 11.34 7.41
CA GLY A 280 16.77 10.63 8.07
C GLY A 280 17.23 9.41 8.87
N ALA A 281 18.24 8.69 8.39
CA ALA A 281 18.88 7.58 9.11
C ALA A 281 19.61 8.08 10.38
N ILE A 282 20.32 9.21 10.32
CA ILE A 282 20.95 9.83 11.48
C ILE A 282 19.89 10.24 12.53
N ALA A 283 18.76 10.81 12.08
CA ALA A 283 17.66 11.18 12.96
C ALA A 283 17.00 9.95 13.63
N ASP A 284 16.67 8.91 12.84
CA ASP A 284 16.07 7.68 13.35
C ASP A 284 17.00 6.96 14.34
N GLN A 285 18.29 6.81 14.02
CA GLN A 285 19.28 6.22 14.93
C GLN A 285 19.38 7.01 16.25
N SER A 286 19.38 8.34 16.17
CA SER A 286 19.45 9.21 17.36
C SER A 286 18.20 9.08 18.25
N ILE A 287 17.02 8.99 17.64
CA ILE A 287 15.74 8.82 18.36
C ILE A 287 15.62 7.40 18.93
N ALA A 288 15.94 6.37 18.14
CA ALA A 288 15.92 4.97 18.55
C ALA A 288 16.88 4.69 19.72
N GLN A 289 17.97 5.46 19.82
CA GLN A 289 18.96 5.39 20.88
C GLN A 289 18.91 6.60 21.83
N VAL A 290 17.78 7.30 21.95
CA VAL A 290 17.67 8.55 22.74
C VAL A 290 18.13 8.40 24.20
N ARG A 291 17.87 7.26 24.84
CA ARG A 291 18.37 6.94 26.19
C ARG A 291 19.91 6.99 26.26
N THR A 292 20.58 6.50 25.22
CA THR A 292 22.03 6.56 25.07
C THR A 292 22.49 8.00 24.81
N VAL A 293 21.82 8.72 23.91
CA VAL A 293 22.13 10.13 23.60
C VAL A 293 22.10 10.98 24.88
N TYR A 294 21.06 10.87 25.69
CA TYR A 294 20.94 11.59 26.97
C TYR A 294 21.98 11.14 28.01
N SER A 295 22.29 9.84 28.08
CA SER A 295 23.31 9.34 29.04
C SER A 295 24.73 9.88 28.77
N PHE A 296 24.98 10.36 27.55
CA PHE A 296 26.26 10.96 27.14
C PHE A 296 26.17 12.48 26.88
N VAL A 297 25.02 13.12 27.16
CA VAL A 297 24.76 14.56 26.86
C VAL A 297 25.06 14.91 25.39
N GLY A 298 24.60 14.03 24.49
CA GLY A 298 24.91 14.06 23.06
C GLY A 298 23.91 14.81 22.17
N GLU A 299 22.91 15.49 22.74
CA GLU A 299 21.77 16.09 22.03
C GLU A 299 22.20 17.15 21.01
N GLN A 300 23.14 18.02 21.42
CA GLN A 300 23.69 19.05 20.54
C GLN A 300 24.50 18.40 19.39
N LYS A 301 25.34 17.42 19.69
CA LYS A 301 26.14 16.69 18.69
C LYS A 301 25.28 15.94 17.68
N ALA A 302 24.17 15.35 18.12
CA ALA A 302 23.18 14.73 17.24
C ALA A 302 22.51 15.78 16.32
N THR A 303 22.15 16.94 16.87
CA THR A 303 21.55 18.06 16.12
C THR A 303 22.50 18.63 15.06
N GLU A 304 23.77 18.82 15.41
CA GLU A 304 24.82 19.29 14.49
C GLU A 304 25.10 18.28 13.37
N SER A 305 25.19 16.98 13.69
CA SER A 305 25.34 15.90 12.71
C SER A 305 24.17 15.87 11.70
N TYR A 306 22.94 16.00 12.19
CA TYR A 306 21.74 16.08 11.36
C TYR A 306 21.74 17.34 10.46
N SER A 307 22.08 18.51 11.01
CA SER A 307 22.21 19.77 10.24
C SER A 307 23.26 19.69 9.13
N GLY A 308 24.40 19.04 9.40
CA GLY A 308 25.45 18.77 8.42
C GLY A 308 24.96 17.90 7.26
N ALA A 309 24.29 16.79 7.57
CA ALA A 309 23.71 15.90 6.55
C ALA A 309 22.65 16.60 5.69
N LEU A 310 21.80 17.45 6.28
CA LEU A 310 20.80 18.24 5.55
C LEU A 310 21.40 19.21 4.53
N HIS A 311 22.66 19.64 4.69
CA HIS A 311 23.30 20.59 3.77
C HIS A 311 23.45 20.02 2.34
N ARG A 312 23.68 18.70 2.21
CA ARG A 312 23.74 18.02 0.90
C ARG A 312 22.40 18.06 0.17
N SER A 313 21.31 17.74 0.89
CA SER A 313 19.94 17.79 0.35
C SER A 313 19.55 19.22 -0.06
N LEU A 314 19.92 20.24 0.73
CA LEU A 314 19.68 21.65 0.42
C LEU A 314 20.38 22.10 -0.88
N LYS A 315 21.66 21.72 -1.09
CA LYS A 315 22.39 22.07 -2.34
C LYS A 315 21.73 21.46 -3.58
N LEU A 316 21.27 20.21 -3.50
CA LEU A 316 20.51 19.55 -4.57
C LEU A 316 19.12 20.18 -4.76
N GLY A 317 18.48 20.63 -3.68
CA GLY A 317 17.24 21.40 -3.73
C GLY A 317 17.37 22.72 -4.50
N TYR A 318 18.46 23.48 -4.31
CA TYR A 318 18.73 24.68 -5.11
C TYR A 318 18.89 24.38 -6.60
N GLN A 319 19.62 23.31 -6.95
CA GLN A 319 19.74 22.85 -8.34
C GLN A 319 18.39 22.43 -8.93
N THR A 320 17.52 21.82 -8.11
CA THR A 320 16.15 21.46 -8.50
C THR A 320 15.30 22.72 -8.75
N GLY A 321 15.42 23.76 -7.92
CA GLY A 321 14.75 25.06 -8.13
C GLY A 321 15.22 25.77 -9.41
N LEU A 322 16.52 25.73 -9.70
CA LEU A 322 17.11 26.25 -10.94
C LEU A 322 16.60 25.50 -12.18
N ALA A 323 16.63 24.17 -12.15
CA ALA A 323 16.11 23.32 -13.22
C ALA A 323 14.60 23.55 -13.46
N LYS A 324 13.82 23.74 -12.38
CA LYS A 324 12.39 24.07 -12.46
C LYS A 324 12.13 25.44 -13.12
N GLY A 325 12.91 26.46 -12.76
CA GLY A 325 12.78 27.80 -13.35
C GLY A 325 13.13 27.86 -14.83
N LEU A 326 14.31 27.38 -15.20
CA LEU A 326 14.75 27.38 -16.60
C LEU A 326 13.93 26.39 -17.45
N GLY A 327 13.68 25.18 -16.95
CA GLY A 327 12.94 24.15 -17.67
C GLY A 327 11.50 24.55 -18.00
N LEU A 328 10.74 25.05 -17.02
CA LEU A 328 9.39 25.58 -17.29
C LEU A 328 9.45 26.81 -18.21
N GLY A 329 10.41 27.72 -17.99
CA GLY A 329 10.61 28.88 -18.85
C GLY A 329 10.80 28.51 -20.31
N ILE A 330 11.66 27.52 -20.61
CA ILE A 330 11.90 27.00 -21.96
C ILE A 330 10.65 26.34 -22.55
N VAL A 331 9.93 25.51 -21.78
CA VAL A 331 8.70 24.85 -22.25
C VAL A 331 7.64 25.89 -22.65
N TYR A 332 7.40 26.91 -21.82
CA TYR A 332 6.47 28.00 -22.15
C TYR A 332 6.97 28.87 -23.29
N SER A 333 8.28 29.10 -23.41
CA SER A 333 8.89 29.84 -24.52
C SER A 333 8.65 29.14 -25.86
N VAL A 334 8.96 27.84 -25.93
CA VAL A 334 8.66 26.99 -27.09
C VAL A 334 7.17 27.05 -27.40
N MET A 335 6.30 26.89 -26.41
CA MET A 335 4.84 26.98 -26.58
C MET A 335 4.38 28.32 -27.22
N PHE A 336 4.93 29.47 -26.82
CA PHE A 336 4.58 30.75 -27.44
C PHE A 336 5.09 30.90 -28.87
N CYS A 337 6.31 30.42 -29.18
CA CYS A 337 6.81 30.37 -30.55
C CYS A 337 5.95 29.44 -31.44
N CYS A 338 5.47 28.33 -30.87
CA CYS A 338 4.56 27.40 -31.54
C CYS A 338 3.19 28.05 -31.83
N TRP A 339 2.61 28.79 -30.88
CA TRP A 339 1.40 29.59 -31.13
C TRP A 339 1.61 30.65 -32.20
N ALA A 340 2.76 31.34 -32.21
CA ALA A 340 3.10 32.32 -33.24
C ALA A 340 3.11 31.68 -34.65
N LEU A 341 3.74 30.52 -34.80
CA LEU A 341 3.80 29.77 -36.06
C LEU A 341 2.41 29.34 -36.53
N LEU A 342 1.59 28.79 -35.62
CA LEU A 342 0.25 28.29 -35.94
C LEU A 342 -0.72 29.41 -36.35
N LEU A 343 -0.67 30.55 -35.66
CA LEU A 343 -1.51 31.71 -35.99
C LEU A 343 -1.05 32.42 -37.27
N TRP A 344 0.27 32.47 -37.53
CA TRP A 344 0.81 32.99 -38.78
C TRP A 344 0.42 32.11 -39.98
N TYR A 345 0.63 30.80 -39.90
CA TYR A 345 0.28 29.86 -40.97
C TYR A 345 -1.24 29.70 -41.17
N GLY A 346 -2.02 29.81 -40.09
CA GLY A 346 -3.49 29.89 -40.18
C GLY A 346 -3.96 31.10 -40.98
N GLY A 347 -3.32 32.27 -40.80
CA GLY A 347 -3.61 33.48 -41.57
C GLY A 347 -3.23 33.36 -43.05
N GLU A 348 -2.14 32.64 -43.36
CA GLU A 348 -1.74 32.34 -44.74
C GLU A 348 -2.78 31.44 -45.45
N LEU A 349 -3.33 30.44 -44.76
CA LEU A 349 -4.40 29.59 -45.30
C LEU A 349 -5.71 30.36 -45.52
N VAL A 350 -6.07 31.25 -44.60
CA VAL A 350 -7.24 32.13 -44.76
C VAL A 350 -7.03 33.09 -45.94
N ARG A 351 -5.82 33.64 -46.12
CA ARG A 351 -5.47 34.51 -47.26
C ARG A 351 -5.65 33.82 -48.61
N ASN A 352 -5.29 32.54 -48.69
CA ASN A 352 -5.36 31.77 -49.93
C ASN A 352 -6.77 31.21 -50.21
N GLY A 353 -7.76 31.49 -49.35
CA GLY A 353 -9.13 30.96 -49.47
C GLY A 353 -9.27 29.48 -49.14
N ASP A 354 -8.23 28.86 -48.56
CA ASP A 354 -8.24 27.44 -48.16
C ASP A 354 -9.11 27.20 -46.91
N ALA A 355 -9.37 28.23 -46.09
CA ALA A 355 -10.09 28.12 -44.81
C ALA A 355 -10.70 29.45 -44.33
N ASP A 356 -11.70 29.35 -43.45
CA ASP A 356 -12.24 30.47 -42.66
C ASP A 356 -11.54 30.57 -41.29
N GLY A 357 -11.62 31.74 -40.64
CA GLY A 357 -10.98 32.01 -39.35
C GLY A 357 -11.41 31.08 -38.20
N GLY A 358 -12.70 30.73 -38.13
CA GLY A 358 -13.27 29.82 -37.14
C GLY A 358 -12.84 28.38 -37.38
N LYS A 359 -12.80 27.93 -38.64
CA LYS A 359 -12.22 26.62 -39.04
C LYS A 359 -10.74 26.53 -38.68
N ALA A 360 -9.96 27.59 -38.91
CA ALA A 360 -8.54 27.64 -38.59
C ALA A 360 -8.29 27.46 -37.08
N LEU A 361 -8.95 28.25 -36.23
CA LEU A 361 -8.82 28.12 -34.77
C LEU A 361 -9.33 26.77 -34.25
N SER A 362 -10.44 26.28 -34.78
CA SER A 362 -11.03 25.00 -34.34
C SER A 362 -10.16 23.80 -34.70
N THR A 363 -9.48 23.86 -35.85
CA THR A 363 -8.47 22.86 -36.23
C THR A 363 -7.32 22.85 -35.23
N ILE A 364 -6.77 24.03 -34.88
CA ILE A 364 -5.67 24.15 -33.90
C ILE A 364 -6.12 23.58 -32.55
N PHE A 365 -7.26 24.02 -32.02
CA PHE A 365 -7.75 23.56 -30.72
C PHE A 365 -8.07 22.05 -30.69
N ALA A 366 -8.71 21.51 -31.74
CA ALA A 366 -9.04 20.08 -31.81
C ALA A 366 -7.80 19.19 -31.82
N VAL A 367 -6.76 19.54 -32.60
CA VAL A 367 -5.50 18.77 -32.64
C VAL A 367 -4.70 18.93 -31.35
N VAL A 368 -4.62 20.14 -30.77
CA VAL A 368 -3.93 20.38 -29.49
C VAL A 368 -4.59 19.60 -28.35
N LEU A 369 -5.92 19.62 -28.24
CA LEU A 369 -6.62 18.87 -27.20
C LEU A 369 -6.60 17.36 -27.44
N GLY A 370 -6.64 16.92 -28.70
CA GLY A 370 -6.38 15.51 -29.02
C GLY A 370 -4.99 15.06 -28.56
N GLY A 371 -3.95 15.89 -28.78
CA GLY A 371 -2.59 15.64 -28.31
C GLY A 371 -2.46 15.62 -26.78
N LEU A 372 -3.16 16.54 -26.09
CA LEU A 372 -3.26 16.52 -24.63
C LEU A 372 -4.00 15.28 -24.11
N GLY A 373 -5.06 14.84 -24.81
CA GLY A 373 -5.73 13.56 -24.56
C GLY A 373 -4.74 12.40 -24.61
N LEU A 374 -3.96 12.26 -25.68
CA LEU A 374 -2.92 11.23 -25.75
C LEU A 374 -1.92 11.30 -24.59
N GLY A 375 -1.49 12.51 -24.19
CA GLY A 375 -0.64 12.72 -23.02
C GLY A 375 -1.25 12.20 -21.71
N GLN A 376 -2.54 12.50 -21.47
CA GLN A 376 -3.26 12.03 -20.28
C GLN A 376 -3.54 10.51 -20.33
N ALA A 377 -3.82 9.95 -21.51
CA ALA A 377 -3.93 8.49 -21.68
C ALA A 377 -2.63 7.78 -21.29
N LEU A 378 -1.48 8.27 -21.79
CA LEU A 378 -0.16 7.71 -21.48
C LEU A 378 0.19 7.84 -19.97
N ALA A 379 -0.27 8.90 -19.29
CA ALA A 379 -0.08 9.08 -17.85
C ALA A 379 -0.78 8.01 -16.98
N ASN A 380 -1.75 7.26 -17.53
CA ASN A 380 -2.39 6.13 -16.83
C ASN A 380 -1.58 4.82 -16.94
N LEU A 381 -0.67 4.67 -17.92
CA LEU A 381 0.08 3.42 -18.13
C LEU A 381 0.89 2.94 -16.89
N PRO A 382 1.54 3.81 -16.09
CA PRO A 382 2.22 3.38 -14.86
C PRO A 382 1.28 2.74 -13.82
N ALA A 383 -0.01 3.11 -13.80
CA ALA A 383 -0.99 2.48 -12.92
C ALA A 383 -1.30 1.05 -13.40
N PHE A 384 -1.49 0.83 -14.70
CA PHE A 384 -1.64 -0.51 -15.27
C PHE A 384 -0.39 -1.38 -15.05
N ALA A 385 0.81 -0.82 -15.19
CA ALA A 385 2.05 -1.53 -14.92
C ALA A 385 2.15 -2.01 -13.46
N LYS A 386 1.85 -1.13 -12.49
CA LYS A 386 1.79 -1.49 -11.06
C LYS A 386 0.71 -2.54 -10.77
N ALA A 387 -0.47 -2.41 -11.38
CA ALA A 387 -1.55 -3.39 -11.24
C ALA A 387 -1.18 -4.78 -11.77
N LYS A 388 -0.42 -4.89 -12.88
CA LYS A 388 0.07 -6.19 -13.37
C LYS A 388 1.00 -6.88 -12.37
N VAL A 389 1.83 -6.12 -11.64
CA VAL A 389 2.74 -6.64 -10.59
C VAL A 389 1.98 -7.00 -9.31
N GLY A 390 1.00 -6.20 -8.89
CA GLY A 390 0.12 -6.59 -7.77
C GLY A 390 -0.71 -7.84 -8.10
N ALA A 391 -1.25 -7.91 -9.32
CA ALA A 391 -2.00 -9.06 -9.80
C ALA A 391 -1.15 -10.32 -9.94
N SER A 392 0.13 -10.24 -10.30
CA SER A 392 0.98 -11.45 -10.42
C SER A 392 1.11 -12.18 -9.09
N ARG A 393 1.28 -11.45 -7.98
CA ARG A 393 1.31 -12.01 -6.62
C ARG A 393 -0.04 -12.63 -6.23
N ILE A 394 -1.14 -11.94 -6.54
CA ILE A 394 -2.50 -12.40 -6.25
C ILE A 394 -2.82 -13.69 -7.03
N PHE A 395 -2.54 -13.72 -8.34
CA PHE A 395 -2.76 -14.91 -9.17
C PHE A 395 -1.80 -16.04 -8.84
N MET A 396 -0.53 -15.77 -8.52
CA MET A 396 0.41 -16.79 -8.06
C MET A 396 -0.13 -17.51 -6.83
N MET A 397 -0.74 -16.80 -5.88
CA MET A 397 -1.34 -17.39 -4.69
C MET A 397 -2.66 -18.11 -4.97
N ILE A 398 -3.47 -17.63 -5.91
CA ILE A 398 -4.76 -18.26 -6.28
C ILE A 398 -4.55 -19.53 -7.12
N ASP A 399 -3.52 -19.56 -7.96
CA ASP A 399 -3.15 -20.70 -8.78
C ASP A 399 -2.30 -21.74 -8.00
N LEU A 400 -1.76 -21.37 -6.82
CA LEU A 400 -0.93 -22.24 -5.98
C LEU A 400 -1.75 -23.39 -5.39
N LYS A 401 -1.40 -24.62 -5.80
CA LYS A 401 -1.99 -25.84 -5.24
C LYS A 401 -1.26 -26.26 -3.95
N PRO A 402 -1.97 -26.56 -2.86
CA PRO A 402 -1.36 -27.08 -1.64
C PRO A 402 -0.76 -28.47 -1.88
N ARG A 403 0.24 -28.85 -1.07
CA ARG A 403 0.84 -30.19 -1.11
C ARG A 403 -0.10 -31.26 -0.55
N ILE A 404 -0.86 -30.89 0.48
CA ILE A 404 -1.89 -31.71 1.11
C ILE A 404 -3.25 -31.25 0.56
N ASP A 405 -3.62 -31.74 -0.62
CA ASP A 405 -4.89 -31.38 -1.29
C ASP A 405 -6.03 -32.32 -0.82
N GLU A 406 -6.99 -31.76 -0.08
CA GLU A 406 -8.21 -32.43 0.40
C GLU A 406 -9.01 -33.14 -0.70
N LYS A 407 -8.92 -32.69 -1.95
CA LYS A 407 -9.68 -33.25 -3.08
C LYS A 407 -8.99 -34.42 -3.77
N VAL A 408 -7.68 -34.58 -3.55
CA VAL A 408 -6.85 -35.61 -4.19
C VAL A 408 -6.45 -36.68 -3.18
N GLN A 409 -6.30 -36.31 -1.90
CA GLN A 409 -5.83 -37.19 -0.84
C GLN A 409 -6.89 -37.40 0.25
N GLY A 410 -7.42 -38.62 0.32
CA GLY A 410 -8.24 -39.08 1.45
C GLY A 410 -9.74 -39.03 1.22
N VAL A 411 -10.29 -40.13 0.70
CA VAL A 411 -11.75 -40.31 0.47
C VAL A 411 -12.40 -41.18 1.58
N LYS A 412 -11.59 -41.74 2.50
CA LYS A 412 -12.06 -42.70 3.50
C LYS A 412 -12.44 -42.01 4.80
N GLU A 413 -13.64 -42.31 5.28
CA GLU A 413 -14.12 -42.00 6.63
C GLU A 413 -14.28 -43.31 7.40
N LEU A 414 -13.96 -43.32 8.70
CA LEU A 414 -14.19 -44.50 9.55
C LEU A 414 -15.60 -44.44 10.15
N LYS A 415 -16.34 -45.56 10.10
CA LYS A 415 -17.71 -45.64 10.63
C LYS A 415 -17.79 -45.53 12.17
N SER A 416 -16.69 -45.82 12.85
CA SER A 416 -16.54 -45.72 14.30
C SER A 416 -15.08 -45.52 14.63
N VAL A 417 -14.75 -44.57 15.51
CA VAL A 417 -13.39 -44.31 15.97
C VAL A 417 -13.26 -44.82 17.40
N LYS A 418 -12.27 -45.66 17.66
CA LYS A 418 -11.84 -46.05 19.01
C LYS A 418 -10.78 -45.09 19.55
N GLY A 419 -10.02 -44.45 18.65
CA GLY A 419 -9.01 -43.46 19.00
C GLY A 419 -7.67 -44.08 19.37
N HIS A 420 -7.30 -45.23 18.79
CA HIS A 420 -5.97 -45.82 18.89
C HIS A 420 -5.02 -45.13 17.90
N ILE A 421 -3.93 -44.53 18.36
CA ILE A 421 -2.98 -43.81 17.51
C ILE A 421 -1.62 -44.49 17.57
N GLU A 422 -1.06 -44.86 16.42
CA GLU A 422 0.22 -45.55 16.31
C GLU A 422 1.16 -44.77 15.36
N PHE A 423 2.39 -44.51 15.80
CA PHE A 423 3.46 -43.95 14.98
C PHE A 423 4.45 -45.09 14.69
N ARG A 424 4.76 -45.33 13.41
CA ARG A 424 5.73 -46.34 12.97
C ARG A 424 6.89 -45.70 12.26
N ASN A 425 8.08 -45.84 12.85
CA ASN A 425 9.39 -45.57 12.25
C ASN A 425 9.48 -44.17 11.62
N ILE A 426 8.99 -43.17 12.35
CA ILE A 426 8.81 -41.81 11.83
C ILE A 426 10.15 -41.08 11.72
N GLU A 427 10.38 -40.56 10.52
CA GLU A 427 11.44 -39.60 10.23
C GLU A 427 10.82 -38.27 9.82
N PHE A 428 11.28 -37.18 10.44
CA PHE A 428 10.70 -35.85 10.19
C PHE A 428 11.69 -34.71 10.45
N SER A 429 11.70 -33.76 9.51
CA SER A 429 12.26 -32.41 9.65
C SER A 429 11.19 -31.39 9.30
N TYR A 430 11.16 -30.24 9.98
CA TYR A 430 10.29 -29.14 9.55
C TYR A 430 10.80 -28.60 8.19
N PRO A 431 9.94 -28.37 7.18
CA PRO A 431 10.40 -27.93 5.86
C PRO A 431 11.06 -26.53 5.86
N SER A 432 10.81 -25.72 6.89
CA SER A 432 11.50 -24.45 7.13
C SER A 432 12.98 -24.61 7.54
N ARG A 433 13.38 -25.81 7.98
CA ARG A 433 14.72 -26.20 8.44
C ARG A 433 14.98 -27.69 8.12
N PRO A 434 15.11 -28.07 6.84
CA PRO A 434 15.21 -29.48 6.44
C PRO A 434 16.40 -30.21 7.10
N ASP A 435 17.52 -29.51 7.31
CA ASP A 435 18.73 -30.04 7.95
C ASP A 435 18.55 -30.39 9.44
N ALA A 436 17.53 -29.81 10.09
CA ALA A 436 17.25 -30.00 11.50
C ALA A 436 16.27 -31.18 11.71
N VAL A 437 16.81 -32.40 11.61
CA VAL A 437 16.05 -33.63 11.86
C VAL A 437 15.51 -33.66 13.29
N ILE A 438 14.19 -33.72 13.43
CA ILE A 438 13.46 -33.72 14.71
C ILE A 438 13.17 -35.14 15.20
N PHE A 439 12.82 -36.06 14.29
CA PHE A 439 12.57 -37.46 14.61
C PHE A 439 13.45 -38.37 13.75
N ARG A 440 14.05 -39.38 14.39
CA ARG A 440 14.87 -40.41 13.75
C ARG A 440 14.33 -41.77 14.18
N ASN A 441 13.57 -42.43 13.32
CA ASN A 441 12.92 -43.71 13.59
C ASN A 441 12.04 -43.68 14.87
N PHE A 442 11.22 -42.64 15.03
CA PHE A 442 10.33 -42.47 16.18
C PHE A 442 9.10 -43.39 16.08
N SER A 443 8.87 -44.22 17.10
CA SER A 443 7.71 -45.12 17.17
C SER A 443 7.04 -45.02 18.54
N ILE A 444 5.73 -44.80 18.57
CA ILE A 444 4.92 -44.73 19.80
C ILE A 444 3.54 -45.38 19.57
N ASP A 445 3.04 -46.07 20.57
CA ASP A 445 1.70 -46.67 20.57
C ASP A 445 0.84 -45.99 21.65
N ILE A 446 -0.29 -45.39 21.24
CA ILE A 446 -1.18 -44.62 22.10
C ILE A 446 -2.54 -45.37 22.17
N PRO A 447 -2.78 -46.14 23.24
CA PRO A 447 -3.97 -46.97 23.36
C PRO A 447 -5.25 -46.12 23.51
N ALA A 448 -6.33 -46.63 22.92
CA ALA A 448 -7.67 -46.05 22.97
C ALA A 448 -8.17 -45.76 24.39
N SER A 449 -8.86 -44.63 24.57
CA SER A 449 -9.48 -44.17 25.82
C SER A 449 -8.54 -44.05 27.03
N LYS A 450 -7.23 -43.90 26.81
CA LYS A 450 -6.22 -43.62 27.85
C LYS A 450 -5.56 -42.25 27.68
N THR A 451 -4.98 -41.77 28.78
CA THR A 451 -4.19 -40.55 28.81
C THR A 451 -2.70 -40.87 28.72
N MET A 452 -2.05 -40.38 27.66
CA MET A 452 -0.58 -40.41 27.51
C MET A 452 0.03 -39.02 27.72
N ALA A 453 0.98 -38.90 28.64
CA ALA A 453 1.78 -37.70 28.82
C ALA A 453 3.13 -37.80 28.09
N ILE A 454 3.46 -36.80 27.28
CA ILE A 454 4.72 -36.67 26.56
C ILE A 454 5.59 -35.62 27.27
N VAL A 455 6.73 -36.06 27.78
CA VAL A 455 7.65 -35.24 28.59
C VAL A 455 9.06 -35.27 28.00
N GLY A 456 9.85 -34.22 28.24
CA GLY A 456 11.18 -34.11 27.67
C GLY A 456 11.68 -32.67 27.62
N ARG A 457 12.99 -32.51 27.36
CA ARG A 457 13.65 -31.20 27.27
C ARG A 457 13.03 -30.33 26.17
N SER A 458 13.25 -29.01 26.23
CA SER A 458 12.85 -28.13 25.13
C SER A 458 13.60 -28.54 23.85
N GLY A 459 12.93 -28.49 22.70
CA GLY A 459 13.46 -28.93 21.42
C GLY A 459 13.42 -30.44 21.14
N SER A 460 12.93 -31.30 22.06
CA SER A 460 12.91 -32.76 21.83
C SER A 460 11.80 -33.27 20.88
N GLY A 461 11.01 -32.40 20.26
CA GLY A 461 9.98 -32.77 19.29
C GLY A 461 8.56 -32.97 19.84
N LYS A 462 8.29 -32.67 21.13
CA LYS A 462 6.98 -32.91 21.77
C LYS A 462 5.77 -32.38 20.96
N SER A 463 5.71 -31.08 20.68
CA SER A 463 4.63 -30.44 19.90
C SER A 463 4.58 -30.85 18.42
N THR A 464 5.66 -31.48 17.92
CA THR A 464 5.65 -32.13 16.60
C THR A 464 4.74 -33.36 16.59
N VAL A 465 4.60 -34.08 17.71
CA VAL A 465 3.67 -35.22 17.81
C VAL A 465 2.23 -34.77 17.57
N VAL A 466 1.78 -33.71 18.26
CA VAL A 466 0.47 -33.08 18.04
C VAL A 466 0.31 -32.61 16.60
N SER A 467 1.33 -31.97 16.04
CA SER A 467 1.32 -31.48 14.65
C SER A 467 1.19 -32.58 13.58
N LEU A 468 1.69 -33.79 13.87
CA LEU A 468 1.55 -34.95 12.99
C LEU A 468 0.19 -35.65 13.15
N ILE A 469 -0.42 -35.64 14.34
CA ILE A 469 -1.78 -36.18 14.57
C ILE A 469 -2.82 -35.31 13.84
N GLU A 470 -2.71 -33.98 13.95
CA GLU A 470 -3.53 -32.99 13.21
C GLU A 470 -3.26 -32.96 11.69
N ARG A 471 -2.27 -33.74 11.23
CA ARG A 471 -1.77 -33.77 9.86
C ARG A 471 -1.48 -32.38 9.30
N PHE A 472 -0.85 -31.51 10.10
CA PHE A 472 -0.32 -30.23 9.63
C PHE A 472 0.92 -30.43 8.75
N TYR A 473 1.60 -31.55 8.93
CA TYR A 473 2.71 -32.02 8.10
C TYR A 473 2.55 -33.52 7.85
N ASP A 474 3.06 -33.98 6.71
CA ASP A 474 3.25 -35.40 6.43
C ASP A 474 4.70 -35.79 6.79
N PRO A 475 4.95 -36.96 7.43
CA PRO A 475 6.31 -37.39 7.80
C PRO A 475 7.16 -37.73 6.57
N SER A 476 8.47 -37.49 6.65
CA SER A 476 9.41 -37.78 5.56
C SER A 476 9.58 -39.29 5.32
N GLY A 477 9.59 -40.06 6.42
CA GLY A 477 9.60 -41.53 6.42
C GLY A 477 8.70 -42.08 7.52
N GLY A 478 8.27 -43.33 7.38
CA GLY A 478 7.33 -43.98 8.30
C GLY A 478 5.85 -43.63 8.06
N GLU A 479 4.99 -44.05 8.98
CA GLU A 479 3.54 -43.78 8.91
C GLU A 479 2.89 -43.52 10.28
N VAL A 480 1.84 -42.70 10.27
CA VAL A 480 0.96 -42.45 11.42
C VAL A 480 -0.41 -43.06 11.11
N LEU A 481 -0.93 -43.85 12.05
CA LEU A 481 -2.13 -44.66 11.89
C LEU A 481 -3.16 -44.29 12.96
N LEU A 482 -4.42 -44.19 12.55
CA LEU A 482 -5.59 -44.09 13.42
C LEU A 482 -6.43 -45.36 13.26
N ASP A 483 -6.63 -46.10 14.35
CA ASP A 483 -7.33 -47.40 14.38
C ASP A 483 -6.82 -48.37 13.29
N GLY A 484 -5.51 -48.37 13.05
CA GLY A 484 -4.84 -49.19 12.03
C GLY A 484 -5.00 -48.69 10.58
N THR A 485 -5.65 -47.56 10.33
CA THR A 485 -5.72 -46.90 9.01
C THR A 485 -4.77 -45.70 8.94
N ASN A 486 -3.93 -45.62 7.91
CA ASN A 486 -2.96 -44.54 7.74
C ASN A 486 -3.66 -43.19 7.50
N ILE A 487 -3.31 -42.16 8.28
CA ILE A 487 -3.97 -40.85 8.26
C ILE A 487 -3.91 -40.13 6.90
N ARG A 488 -2.97 -40.50 6.03
CA ARG A 488 -2.89 -40.01 4.65
C ARG A 488 -4.07 -40.41 3.78
N THR A 489 -4.73 -41.51 4.12
CA THR A 489 -5.86 -42.08 3.37
C THR A 489 -7.22 -41.60 3.87
N LEU A 490 -7.25 -40.87 4.99
CA LEU A 490 -8.46 -40.34 5.62
C LEU A 490 -8.78 -38.93 5.11
N ASN A 491 -10.07 -38.61 5.03
CA ASN A 491 -10.49 -37.24 4.72
C ASN A 491 -10.04 -36.27 5.82
N MET A 492 -9.41 -35.15 5.45
CA MET A 492 -8.77 -34.25 6.43
C MET A 492 -9.79 -33.51 7.32
N LYS A 493 -10.90 -33.02 6.75
CA LYS A 493 -11.97 -32.38 7.51
C LYS A 493 -12.61 -33.35 8.49
N TRP A 494 -12.88 -34.57 8.05
CA TRP A 494 -13.38 -35.64 8.92
C TRP A 494 -12.37 -36.00 10.03
N LEU A 495 -11.08 -36.21 9.71
CA LEU A 495 -10.03 -36.52 10.69
C LEU A 495 -9.98 -35.46 11.79
N ARG A 496 -9.91 -34.19 11.41
CA ARG A 496 -9.89 -33.08 12.36
C ARG A 496 -11.20 -32.90 13.12
N SER A 497 -12.35 -33.33 12.58
CA SER A 497 -13.61 -33.33 13.34
C SER A 497 -13.53 -34.22 14.59
N GLN A 498 -12.75 -35.32 14.54
CA GLN A 498 -12.60 -36.29 15.62
C GLN A 498 -11.59 -35.87 16.70
N ILE A 499 -10.86 -34.78 16.47
CA ILE A 499 -9.74 -34.30 17.31
C ILE A 499 -10.09 -32.94 17.94
N GLY A 500 -9.90 -32.80 19.25
CA GLY A 500 -9.97 -31.52 19.95
C GLY A 500 -8.59 -31.01 20.31
N LEU A 501 -8.24 -29.80 19.86
CA LEU A 501 -6.95 -29.18 20.14
C LEU A 501 -7.07 -28.04 21.16
N VAL A 502 -6.24 -28.08 22.21
CA VAL A 502 -6.08 -26.99 23.18
C VAL A 502 -4.59 -26.60 23.23
N ASN A 503 -4.29 -25.44 22.65
CA ASN A 503 -2.94 -24.88 22.54
C ASN A 503 -2.50 -24.16 23.83
N GLN A 504 -1.18 -23.95 23.95
CA GLN A 504 -0.53 -23.19 25.02
C GLN A 504 -0.99 -21.73 25.09
N GLU A 505 -1.07 -21.07 23.93
CA GLU A 505 -1.64 -19.73 23.78
C GLU A 505 -2.96 -19.83 22.98
N PRO A 506 -4.12 -19.68 23.63
CA PRO A 506 -5.43 -19.90 23.02
C PRO A 506 -5.86 -18.70 22.17
N ALA A 507 -6.01 -18.94 20.86
CA ALA A 507 -6.52 -17.95 19.92
C ALA A 507 -8.02 -17.69 20.09
N LEU A 508 -8.36 -16.43 20.41
CA LEU A 508 -9.72 -15.89 20.34
C LEU A 508 -9.80 -14.88 19.21
N PHE A 509 -10.75 -15.09 18.29
CA PHE A 509 -11.01 -14.22 17.15
C PHE A 509 -11.75 -12.94 17.57
N ALA A 510 -11.62 -11.87 16.80
CA ALA A 510 -12.19 -10.53 16.95
C ALA A 510 -13.71 -10.51 16.68
N THR A 511 -14.41 -11.34 17.44
CA THR A 511 -15.85 -11.57 17.39
C THR A 511 -16.37 -11.76 18.83
N THR A 512 -17.65 -12.06 18.97
CA THR A 512 -18.24 -12.31 20.30
C THR A 512 -17.70 -13.60 20.92
N ILE A 513 -17.81 -13.73 22.24
CA ILE A 513 -17.48 -14.99 22.94
C ILE A 513 -18.32 -16.16 22.39
N ARG A 514 -19.60 -15.94 22.08
CA ARG A 514 -20.48 -16.93 21.45
C ARG A 514 -19.93 -17.42 20.11
N GLU A 515 -19.59 -16.50 19.20
CA GLU A 515 -19.01 -16.82 17.89
C GLU A 515 -17.68 -17.57 18.03
N ASN A 516 -16.85 -17.19 19.00
CA ASN A 516 -15.61 -17.89 19.31
C ASN A 516 -15.81 -19.35 19.73
N ILE A 517 -16.88 -19.67 20.44
CA ILE A 517 -17.17 -21.04 20.90
C ILE A 517 -17.75 -21.88 19.75
N LEU A 518 -18.56 -21.28 18.86
CA LEU A 518 -19.16 -21.92 17.68
C LEU A 518 -18.16 -22.46 16.66
N TYR A 519 -16.87 -22.07 16.72
CA TYR A 519 -15.80 -22.76 15.98
C TYR A 519 -15.66 -24.25 16.36
N GLY A 520 -16.17 -24.69 17.52
CA GLY A 520 -16.22 -26.11 17.89
C GLY A 520 -17.30 -26.90 17.14
N LYS A 521 -18.49 -26.31 16.98
CA LYS A 521 -19.66 -26.90 16.32
C LYS A 521 -20.57 -25.78 15.82
N ALA A 522 -20.70 -25.64 14.50
CA ALA A 522 -21.36 -24.49 13.87
C ALA A 522 -22.86 -24.41 14.15
N ASP A 523 -23.55 -25.56 14.22
CA ASP A 523 -25.00 -25.67 14.39
C ASP A 523 -25.43 -25.85 15.85
N ALA A 524 -24.58 -25.47 16.82
CA ALA A 524 -24.88 -25.62 18.23
C ALA A 524 -25.96 -24.65 18.72
N SER A 525 -26.87 -25.18 19.53
CA SER A 525 -27.87 -24.42 20.28
C SER A 525 -27.23 -23.59 21.41
N ASP A 526 -27.88 -22.50 21.81
CA ASP A 526 -27.39 -21.68 22.93
C ASP A 526 -27.33 -22.47 24.25
N THR A 527 -28.18 -23.49 24.42
CA THR A 527 -28.13 -24.45 25.53
C THR A 527 -26.85 -25.29 25.54
N GLU A 528 -26.42 -25.83 24.39
CA GLU A 528 -25.16 -26.58 24.29
C GLU A 528 -23.94 -25.67 24.55
N ILE A 529 -23.99 -24.40 24.09
CA ILE A 529 -22.94 -23.41 24.35
C ILE A 529 -22.84 -23.11 25.86
N GLU A 530 -23.98 -22.95 26.54
CA GLU A 530 -24.00 -22.75 27.99
C GLU A 530 -23.48 -23.97 28.76
N GLU A 531 -23.89 -25.18 28.39
CA GLU A 531 -23.45 -26.43 29.03
C GLU A 531 -21.94 -26.65 28.84
N ALA A 532 -21.42 -26.45 27.64
CA ALA A 532 -19.98 -26.49 27.37
C ALA A 532 -19.22 -25.45 28.21
N CYS A 533 -19.78 -24.25 28.39
CA CYS A 533 -19.19 -23.20 29.22
C CYS A 533 -19.28 -23.47 30.73
N LYS A 534 -20.32 -24.18 31.20
CA LYS A 534 -20.43 -24.62 32.60
C LYS A 534 -19.37 -25.67 32.89
N SER A 535 -19.25 -26.69 32.03
CA SER A 535 -18.21 -27.72 32.10
C SER A 535 -16.78 -27.18 32.00
N ALA A 536 -16.56 -26.10 31.23
CA ALA A 536 -15.26 -25.42 31.14
C ALA A 536 -14.98 -24.41 32.28
N ASN A 537 -15.84 -24.30 33.30
CA ASN A 537 -15.77 -23.27 34.35
C ASN A 537 -15.71 -21.82 33.81
N ALA A 538 -16.31 -21.58 32.64
CA ALA A 538 -16.32 -20.30 31.93
C ALA A 538 -17.60 -19.48 32.16
N HIS A 539 -18.75 -20.16 32.26
CA HIS A 539 -20.08 -19.53 32.32
C HIS A 539 -20.20 -18.43 33.41
N THR A 540 -19.63 -18.66 34.59
CA THR A 540 -19.70 -17.71 35.72
C THR A 540 -19.02 -16.37 35.42
N PHE A 541 -17.86 -16.37 34.76
CA PHE A 541 -17.18 -15.10 34.42
C PHE A 541 -17.78 -14.48 33.17
N ILE A 542 -18.23 -15.28 32.19
CA ILE A 542 -18.88 -14.77 30.98
C ILE A 542 -20.16 -14.03 31.35
N SER A 543 -20.98 -14.60 32.23
CA SER A 543 -22.24 -14.00 32.71
C SER A 543 -22.04 -12.74 33.57
N ALA A 544 -20.83 -12.52 34.10
CA ALA A 544 -20.46 -11.30 34.81
C ALA A 544 -19.99 -10.16 33.89
N LEU A 545 -19.81 -10.41 32.59
CA LEU A 545 -19.46 -9.38 31.60
C LEU A 545 -20.70 -8.55 31.21
N PRO A 546 -20.56 -7.23 30.93
CA PRO A 546 -21.70 -6.35 30.64
C PRO A 546 -22.59 -6.78 29.45
N GLN A 547 -22.06 -7.57 28.51
CA GLN A 547 -22.81 -8.11 27.36
C GLN A 547 -22.86 -9.65 27.35
N GLY A 548 -22.47 -10.31 28.45
CA GLY A 548 -22.46 -11.77 28.54
C GLY A 548 -21.71 -12.43 27.39
N TYR A 549 -22.35 -13.42 26.76
CA TYR A 549 -21.88 -14.14 25.58
C TYR A 549 -21.70 -13.27 24.32
N HIS A 550 -22.35 -12.10 24.24
CA HIS A 550 -22.22 -11.16 23.12
C HIS A 550 -21.03 -10.19 23.27
N THR A 551 -20.30 -10.24 24.40
CA THR A 551 -19.09 -9.44 24.60
C THR A 551 -18.06 -9.71 23.51
N GLN A 552 -17.54 -8.65 22.88
CA GLN A 552 -16.48 -8.74 21.87
C GLN A 552 -15.12 -9.03 22.53
N VAL A 553 -14.38 -9.99 21.95
CA VAL A 553 -13.01 -10.37 22.35
C VAL A 553 -12.06 -10.21 21.14
N GLY A 554 -10.83 -10.75 21.20
CA GLY A 554 -9.78 -10.51 20.19
C GLY A 554 -9.04 -9.18 20.41
N GLU A 555 -8.24 -8.73 19.44
CA GLU A 555 -7.43 -7.49 19.56
C GLU A 555 -8.25 -6.22 19.83
N ARG A 556 -9.50 -6.17 19.33
CA ARG A 556 -10.42 -5.04 19.51
C ARG A 556 -11.37 -5.16 20.70
N GLY A 557 -11.39 -6.32 21.36
CA GLY A 557 -12.32 -6.61 22.44
C GLY A 557 -11.79 -6.25 23.82
N GLY A 558 -12.54 -6.63 24.86
CA GLY A 558 -12.04 -6.59 26.23
C GLY A 558 -10.83 -7.51 26.38
N GLN A 559 -9.74 -7.02 26.97
CA GLN A 559 -8.57 -7.86 27.24
C GLN A 559 -8.90 -8.94 28.28
N MET A 560 -9.02 -10.19 27.80
CA MET A 560 -9.26 -11.36 28.63
C MET A 560 -7.94 -11.88 29.22
N SER A 561 -7.94 -12.32 30.48
CA SER A 561 -6.77 -12.96 31.09
C SER A 561 -6.46 -14.31 30.42
N GLY A 562 -5.20 -14.77 30.49
CA GLY A 562 -4.80 -16.06 29.92
C GLY A 562 -5.70 -17.21 30.36
N GLY A 563 -6.03 -17.29 31.65
CA GLY A 563 -6.93 -18.31 32.20
C GLY A 563 -8.40 -18.16 31.78
N GLN A 564 -8.87 -16.96 31.41
CA GLN A 564 -10.18 -16.79 30.78
C GLN A 564 -10.15 -17.26 29.32
N LYS A 565 -9.12 -16.90 28.55
CA LYS A 565 -8.97 -17.37 27.17
C LYS A 565 -8.86 -18.90 27.09
N GLN A 566 -8.11 -19.51 28.00
CA GLN A 566 -7.95 -20.98 28.05
C GLN A 566 -9.29 -21.69 28.27
N ARG A 567 -10.13 -21.18 29.19
CA ARG A 567 -11.45 -21.75 29.45
C ARG A 567 -12.42 -21.61 28.28
N ILE A 568 -12.33 -20.53 27.49
CA ILE A 568 -13.11 -20.38 26.24
C ILE A 568 -12.62 -21.38 25.18
N ALA A 569 -11.30 -21.61 25.06
CA ALA A 569 -10.76 -22.63 24.16
C ALA A 569 -11.14 -24.06 24.59
N ILE A 570 -11.18 -24.34 25.90
CA ILE A 570 -11.69 -25.61 26.43
C ILE A 570 -13.18 -25.76 26.15
N ALA A 571 -14.00 -24.72 26.32
CA ALA A 571 -15.43 -24.76 25.95
C ALA A 571 -15.62 -25.06 24.45
N ARG A 572 -14.78 -24.47 23.57
CA ARG A 572 -14.75 -24.79 22.13
C ARG A 572 -14.41 -26.26 21.87
N ALA A 573 -13.45 -26.83 22.60
CA ALA A 573 -13.08 -28.24 22.49
C ALA A 573 -14.16 -29.19 23.06
N ILE A 574 -14.85 -28.81 24.15
CA ILE A 574 -15.99 -29.57 24.71
C ILE A 574 -17.14 -29.61 23.70
N LEU A 575 -17.51 -28.46 23.13
CA LEU A 575 -18.65 -28.35 22.22
C LEU A 575 -18.46 -29.18 20.93
N LYS A 576 -17.21 -29.44 20.53
CA LYS A 576 -16.85 -30.28 19.40
C LYS A 576 -17.05 -31.79 19.66
N ASP A 577 -17.14 -32.20 20.93
CA ASP A 577 -17.21 -33.59 21.40
C ASP A 577 -16.26 -34.58 20.69
N PRO A 578 -14.93 -34.36 20.78
CA PRO A 578 -13.95 -35.16 20.05
C PRO A 578 -13.70 -36.53 20.70
N THR A 579 -13.30 -37.52 19.91
CA THR A 579 -12.81 -38.82 20.41
C THR A 579 -11.34 -38.77 20.88
N ILE A 580 -10.55 -37.87 20.29
CA ILE A 580 -9.13 -37.66 20.56
C ILE A 580 -8.93 -36.24 21.09
N LEU A 581 -8.25 -36.08 22.21
CA LEU A 581 -7.98 -34.78 22.83
C LEU A 581 -6.46 -34.52 22.86
N LEU A 582 -6.03 -33.41 22.27
CA LEU A 582 -4.63 -32.97 22.20
C LEU A 582 -4.45 -31.71 23.06
N LEU A 583 -3.64 -31.82 24.10
CA LEU A 583 -3.37 -30.74 25.05
C LEU A 583 -1.88 -30.34 24.95
N ASP A 584 -1.56 -29.26 24.23
CA ASP A 584 -0.19 -28.77 24.06
C ASP A 584 0.11 -27.67 25.08
N GLU A 585 0.75 -28.03 26.20
CA GLU A 585 1.13 -27.13 27.31
C GLU A 585 0.00 -26.21 27.85
N ALA A 586 -1.26 -26.65 27.80
CA ALA A 586 -2.47 -25.88 28.14
C ALA A 586 -2.52 -25.20 29.55
N THR A 587 -1.56 -25.46 30.43
CA THR A 587 -1.44 -24.87 31.77
C THR A 587 -0.10 -24.15 32.01
N SER A 588 0.82 -24.08 31.05
CA SER A 588 2.17 -23.53 31.31
C SER A 588 2.17 -22.00 31.46
N ALA A 589 1.38 -21.28 30.66
CA ALA A 589 1.29 -19.81 30.66
C ALA A 589 0.36 -19.19 31.73
N LEU A 590 -0.13 -19.98 32.70
CA LEU A 590 -1.13 -19.55 33.68
C LEU A 590 -0.56 -19.25 35.08
N ASP A 591 -1.20 -18.31 35.78
CA ASP A 591 -1.01 -18.13 37.22
C ASP A 591 -1.61 -19.30 38.01
N SER A 592 -1.09 -19.55 39.21
CA SER A 592 -1.46 -20.71 40.03
C SER A 592 -2.94 -20.79 40.43
N SER A 593 -3.68 -19.67 40.44
CA SER A 593 -5.11 -19.65 40.77
C SER A 593 -5.96 -20.00 39.54
N SER A 594 -5.63 -19.46 38.36
CA SER A 594 -6.25 -19.85 37.09
C SER A 594 -5.94 -21.30 36.72
N GLU A 595 -4.71 -21.77 37.00
CA GLU A 595 -4.24 -23.12 36.71
C GLU A 595 -5.14 -24.20 37.34
N GLN A 596 -5.48 -24.08 38.62
CA GLN A 596 -6.33 -25.07 39.30
C GLN A 596 -7.72 -25.18 38.67
N ILE A 597 -8.33 -24.05 38.30
CA ILE A 597 -9.66 -24.00 37.69
C ILE A 597 -9.63 -24.57 36.27
N VAL A 598 -8.58 -24.28 35.51
CA VAL A 598 -8.35 -24.83 34.16
C VAL A 598 -8.07 -26.33 34.22
N GLN A 599 -7.26 -26.80 35.16
CA GLN A 599 -6.96 -28.22 35.32
C GLN A 599 -8.23 -29.02 35.72
N ALA A 600 -9.08 -28.48 36.59
CA ALA A 600 -10.35 -29.12 36.94
C ALA A 600 -11.31 -29.25 35.74
N ALA A 601 -11.33 -28.25 34.85
CA ALA A 601 -12.03 -28.35 33.57
C ALA A 601 -11.40 -29.44 32.68
N LEU A 602 -10.07 -29.42 32.47
CA LEU A 602 -9.38 -30.42 31.65
C LEU A 602 -9.60 -31.87 32.15
N ASP A 603 -9.47 -32.11 33.46
CA ASP A 603 -9.72 -33.42 34.08
C ASP A 603 -11.12 -33.96 33.74
N THR A 604 -12.13 -33.08 33.68
CA THR A 604 -13.52 -33.43 33.30
C THR A 604 -13.64 -33.78 31.81
N VAL A 605 -12.90 -33.09 30.95
CA VAL A 605 -12.92 -33.29 29.48
C VAL A 605 -12.14 -34.54 29.06
N MET A 606 -11.17 -34.99 29.84
CA MET A 606 -10.34 -36.16 29.52
C MET A 606 -11.05 -37.51 29.70
N VAL A 607 -12.13 -37.56 30.50
CA VAL A 607 -12.83 -38.82 30.82
C VAL A 607 -13.40 -39.47 29.55
N GLY A 608 -13.01 -40.72 29.30
CA GLY A 608 -13.52 -41.54 28.19
C GLY A 608 -12.86 -41.29 26.81
N ARG A 609 -11.99 -40.28 26.68
CA ARG A 609 -11.35 -39.89 25.42
C ARG A 609 -9.88 -40.33 25.38
N THR A 610 -9.35 -40.65 24.20
CA THR A 610 -7.88 -40.80 24.06
C THR A 610 -7.25 -39.43 24.20
N THR A 611 -6.40 -39.23 25.21
CA THR A 611 -5.80 -37.92 25.47
C THR A 611 -4.28 -37.96 25.31
N VAL A 612 -3.72 -37.06 24.50
CA VAL A 612 -2.27 -36.83 24.40
C VAL A 612 -1.94 -35.48 25.02
N ILE A 613 -1.13 -35.48 26.07
CA ILE A 613 -0.79 -34.26 26.83
C ILE A 613 0.70 -33.99 26.72
N ILE A 614 1.07 -32.83 26.21
CA ILE A 614 2.42 -32.29 26.32
C ILE A 614 2.46 -31.48 27.61
N ALA A 615 3.03 -32.05 28.66
CA ALA A 615 2.95 -31.50 30.00
C ALA A 615 4.30 -30.97 30.48
N HIS A 616 4.31 -29.71 30.93
CA HIS A 616 5.43 -29.09 31.63
C HIS A 616 5.21 -29.03 33.16
N ARG A 617 4.06 -29.49 33.67
CA ARG A 617 3.71 -29.43 35.11
C ARG A 617 3.52 -30.82 35.72
N LEU A 618 4.20 -31.06 36.85
CA LEU A 618 4.22 -32.36 37.54
C LEU A 618 2.81 -32.86 37.90
N SER A 619 1.92 -31.94 38.32
CA SER A 619 0.51 -32.19 38.65
C SER A 619 -0.29 -32.82 37.50
N THR A 620 -0.03 -32.40 36.26
CA THR A 620 -0.67 -32.96 35.07
C THR A 620 0.00 -34.27 34.63
N ILE A 621 1.33 -34.39 34.79
CA ILE A 621 2.10 -35.60 34.43
C ILE A 621 1.73 -36.79 35.34
N GLN A 622 1.57 -36.57 36.64
CA GLN A 622 1.29 -37.62 37.63
C GLN A 622 -0.05 -38.36 37.39
N LYS A 623 -1.01 -37.71 36.75
CA LYS A 623 -2.35 -38.26 36.48
C LYS A 623 -2.44 -39.11 35.20
N ALA A 624 -1.38 -39.16 34.38
CA ALA A 624 -1.42 -39.89 33.11
C ALA A 624 -1.26 -41.41 33.30
N ASP A 625 -2.03 -42.20 32.54
CA ASP A 625 -1.96 -43.67 32.55
C ASP A 625 -0.60 -44.18 32.06
N THR A 626 0.03 -43.44 31.13
CA THR A 626 1.33 -43.78 30.56
C THR A 626 2.08 -42.50 30.23
N ILE A 627 3.39 -42.52 30.46
CA ILE A 627 4.31 -41.40 30.27
C ILE A 627 5.38 -41.85 29.29
N ALA A 628 5.60 -41.05 28.25
CA ALA A 628 6.66 -41.24 27.26
C ALA A 628 7.69 -40.10 27.37
N VAL A 629 8.95 -40.47 27.61
CA VAL A 629 10.06 -39.51 27.73
C VAL A 629 10.78 -39.41 26.39
N VAL A 630 10.70 -38.25 25.77
CA VAL A 630 11.29 -37.97 24.45
C VAL A 630 12.56 -37.13 24.60
N GLN A 631 13.67 -37.65 24.10
CA GLN A 631 14.96 -36.98 24.05
C GLN A 631 15.57 -37.17 22.65
N GLU A 632 16.11 -36.10 22.06
CA GLU A 632 16.81 -36.13 20.77
C GLU A 632 16.03 -36.81 19.61
N GLY A 633 14.70 -36.74 19.67
CA GLY A 633 13.83 -37.29 18.63
C GLY A 633 13.49 -38.77 18.76
N ALA A 634 13.85 -39.41 19.88
CA ALA A 634 13.53 -40.80 20.19
C ALA A 634 12.88 -40.93 21.59
N ILE A 635 12.18 -42.04 21.83
CA ILE A 635 11.65 -42.40 23.14
C ILE A 635 12.74 -43.14 23.91
N VAL A 636 13.11 -42.62 25.08
CA VAL A 636 14.11 -43.23 25.96
C VAL A 636 13.46 -44.06 27.06
N GLU A 637 12.32 -43.61 27.57
CA GLU A 637 11.60 -44.25 28.67
C GLU A 637 10.09 -44.23 28.41
N LEU A 638 9.44 -45.35 28.74
CA LEU A 638 7.98 -45.51 28.70
C LEU A 638 7.52 -46.30 29.92
N GLY A 639 6.45 -45.85 30.57
CA GLY A 639 5.93 -46.44 31.81
C GLY A 639 4.94 -45.54 32.54
N ASN A 640 4.55 -45.91 33.77
CA ASN A 640 3.75 -45.06 34.65
C ASN A 640 4.65 -44.26 35.62
N HIS A 641 4.08 -43.30 36.35
CA HIS A 641 4.84 -42.42 37.25
C HIS A 641 5.75 -43.16 38.24
N ALA A 642 5.23 -44.20 38.90
CA ALA A 642 5.97 -44.99 39.88
C ALA A 642 7.13 -45.78 39.25
N THR A 643 6.86 -46.53 38.19
CA THR A 643 7.88 -47.37 37.50
C THR A 643 9.00 -46.54 36.85
N LEU A 644 8.73 -45.30 36.44
CA LEU A 644 9.77 -44.41 35.90
C LEU A 644 10.58 -43.68 36.99
N LEU A 645 10.01 -43.47 38.18
CA LEU A 645 10.74 -42.95 39.34
C LEU A 645 11.75 -43.97 39.87
N GLU A 646 11.34 -45.22 40.03
CA GLU A 646 12.19 -46.31 40.53
C GLU A 646 13.43 -46.54 39.65
N LYS A 647 13.28 -46.41 38.33
CA LYS A 647 14.37 -46.56 37.34
C LYS A 647 15.50 -45.52 37.47
N ASN A 648 15.32 -44.44 38.24
CA ASN A 648 16.29 -43.33 38.38
C ASN A 648 16.80 -42.76 37.04
N GLY A 649 15.98 -42.83 36.00
CA GLY A 649 16.36 -42.46 34.62
C GLY A 649 16.16 -40.98 34.29
N ALA A 650 16.03 -40.70 32.99
CA ALA A 650 15.77 -39.38 32.41
C ALA A 650 14.49 -38.75 32.98
N TYR A 651 13.44 -39.53 33.21
CA TYR A 651 12.22 -39.05 33.86
C TYR A 651 12.47 -38.51 35.27
N SER A 652 13.12 -39.31 36.13
CA SER A 652 13.42 -38.94 37.52
C SER A 652 14.31 -37.69 37.60
N SER A 653 15.21 -37.54 36.62
CA SER A 653 16.11 -36.39 36.51
C SER A 653 15.34 -35.10 36.16
N LEU A 654 14.34 -35.18 35.28
CA LEU A 654 13.45 -34.06 34.96
C LEU A 654 12.61 -33.65 36.17
N ILE A 655 12.05 -34.62 36.91
CA ILE A 655 11.28 -34.35 38.14
C ILE A 655 12.13 -33.61 39.17
N ARG A 656 13.32 -34.14 39.52
CA ARG A 656 14.20 -33.52 40.54
C ARG A 656 14.56 -32.08 40.17
N LEU A 657 14.84 -31.80 38.90
CA LEU A 657 15.10 -30.44 38.42
C LEU A 657 13.88 -29.53 38.57
N GLN A 658 12.68 -30.04 38.34
CA GLN A 658 11.43 -29.31 38.47
C GLN A 658 11.04 -29.03 39.93
N GLU A 659 11.20 -30.01 40.82
CA GLU A 659 11.00 -29.86 42.27
C GLU A 659 11.98 -28.83 42.88
N MET A 660 13.25 -28.86 42.46
CA MET A 660 14.27 -27.87 42.84
C MET A 660 13.96 -26.45 42.32
N ALA A 661 13.25 -26.32 41.19
CA ALA A 661 12.80 -25.03 40.69
C ALA A 661 11.62 -24.50 41.52
N GLN A 662 10.60 -25.32 41.78
CA GLN A 662 9.42 -24.94 42.55
C GLN A 662 9.75 -24.58 44.01
N THR A 663 10.66 -25.31 44.67
CA THR A 663 11.11 -24.97 46.03
C THR A 663 11.87 -23.65 46.10
N LYS A 664 12.62 -23.25 45.05
CA LYS A 664 13.30 -21.94 44.99
C LYS A 664 12.36 -20.76 44.81
N GLU A 665 11.21 -20.95 44.15
CA GLU A 665 10.19 -19.91 44.03
C GLU A 665 9.33 -19.80 45.29
N GLY A 666 8.86 -20.92 45.85
CA GLY A 666 8.12 -20.95 47.12
C GLY A 666 8.90 -20.39 48.30
N GLY A 667 10.20 -20.72 48.41
CA GLY A 667 11.07 -20.23 49.49
C GLY A 667 11.30 -18.71 49.50
N ARG A 668 11.05 -18.00 48.40
CA ARG A 668 11.15 -16.53 48.34
C ARG A 668 9.89 -15.81 48.82
N ALA A 669 8.73 -16.46 48.82
CA ALA A 669 7.47 -15.86 49.28
C ALA A 669 7.38 -15.82 50.82
N LEU A 670 7.95 -16.81 51.50
CA LEU A 670 7.82 -16.99 52.97
C LEU A 670 8.85 -16.24 53.82
N SER A 671 9.81 -15.54 53.20
CA SER A 671 10.91 -14.83 53.91
C SER A 671 10.90 -13.31 53.71
N ARG A 672 9.71 -12.71 53.48
CA ARG A 672 9.52 -11.25 53.37
C ARG A 672 8.40 -10.71 54.27
N GLY A 673 8.36 -11.20 55.50
CA GLY A 673 7.79 -10.47 56.62
C GLY A 673 8.93 -9.80 57.42
N ASN A 674 8.89 -8.48 57.56
CA ASN A 674 9.76 -7.64 58.42
C ASN A 674 11.28 -7.67 58.17
N SER A 675 11.77 -6.77 57.31
CA SER A 675 12.88 -5.82 57.62
C SER A 675 13.25 -4.96 56.40
N LEU A 676 13.54 -3.66 56.64
CA LEU A 676 14.35 -2.73 55.81
C LEU A 676 13.89 -2.57 54.34
N ARG A 677 13.29 -1.46 53.88
CA ARG A 677 13.66 -0.03 53.97
C ARG A 677 15.14 0.26 53.66
N GLU A 678 15.32 0.97 52.54
CA GLU A 678 16.55 1.57 51.97
C GLU A 678 17.63 0.67 51.33
N SER A 679 18.14 1.20 50.21
CA SER A 679 19.40 0.87 49.51
C SER A 679 19.55 -0.49 48.80
N GLY A 680 19.92 -0.44 47.50
CA GLY A 680 20.45 -1.63 46.79
C GLY A 680 19.85 -1.99 45.42
N ARG A 681 19.45 -1.03 44.56
CA ARG A 681 19.17 -1.32 43.13
C ARG A 681 20.40 -1.09 42.25
N LEU A 682 21.33 -2.05 42.26
CA LEU A 682 22.36 -2.22 41.24
C LEU A 682 22.73 -3.71 41.15
N LEU A 683 23.10 -4.16 39.95
CA LEU A 683 23.46 -5.55 39.59
C LEU A 683 22.33 -6.59 39.61
N MET A 684 21.70 -6.80 38.45
CA MET A 684 21.55 -8.14 37.88
C MET A 684 21.71 -8.12 36.37
N SER A 685 22.43 -9.12 35.85
CA SER A 685 22.98 -9.17 34.50
C SER A 685 21.95 -9.60 33.44
N LYS A 686 22.16 -9.17 32.19
CA LYS A 686 21.46 -9.67 31.02
C LYS A 686 21.89 -11.12 30.72
N SER A 687 20.92 -12.02 30.58
CA SER A 687 20.98 -13.10 29.59
C SER A 687 19.58 -13.63 29.28
N GLY A 688 19.31 -14.05 28.04
CA GLY A 688 18.12 -14.86 27.74
C GLY A 688 16.83 -14.15 27.31
N ARG A 689 16.86 -13.01 26.63
CA ARG A 689 15.71 -12.56 25.79
C ARG A 689 16.15 -12.20 24.37
N ARG A 690 16.17 -13.21 23.48
CA ARG A 690 16.05 -12.97 22.03
C ARG A 690 14.59 -12.59 21.75
N LEU A 691 14.29 -11.30 21.82
CA LEU A 691 13.00 -10.78 21.35
C LEU A 691 13.01 -10.79 19.82
N SER A 692 12.19 -11.66 19.24
CA SER A 692 11.73 -11.57 17.86
C SER A 692 10.91 -10.27 17.72
N ARG A 693 11.60 -9.17 17.43
CA ARG A 693 10.96 -7.89 17.12
C ARG A 693 10.87 -7.74 15.60
N GLN A 694 9.97 -8.50 14.98
CA GLN A 694 9.59 -8.22 13.60
C GLN A 694 8.90 -6.84 13.56
N PRO A 695 9.28 -5.95 12.63
CA PRO A 695 8.53 -4.72 12.42
C PRO A 695 7.20 -5.05 11.75
N SER A 696 6.09 -4.85 12.47
CA SER A 696 4.74 -4.97 11.93
C SER A 696 4.44 -3.81 10.98
N SER A 697 4.83 -3.98 9.71
CA SER A 697 4.58 -3.02 8.61
C SER A 697 3.09 -2.83 8.25
N VAL A 698 2.18 -3.46 8.98
CA VAL A 698 0.72 -3.33 8.84
C VAL A 698 0.20 -2.04 9.51
N SER A 699 0.98 -1.41 10.40
CA SER A 699 0.55 -0.21 11.14
C SER A 699 0.26 1.01 10.26
N ASP A 700 0.84 1.15 9.07
CA ASP A 700 0.62 2.33 8.22
C ASP A 700 -0.81 2.45 7.68
N GLY A 701 -1.47 1.33 7.34
CA GLY A 701 -2.88 1.35 6.89
C GLY A 701 -3.89 1.30 8.04
N VAL A 702 -3.46 0.82 9.21
CA VAL A 702 -4.33 0.59 10.38
C VAL A 702 -4.31 1.78 11.34
N SER A 703 -3.15 2.44 11.54
CA SER A 703 -2.97 3.60 12.41
C SER A 703 -3.74 4.85 11.93
N GLU A 704 -3.98 5.00 10.62
CA GLU A 704 -4.86 6.07 10.12
C GLU A 704 -6.31 5.93 10.59
N VAL A 705 -6.80 4.71 10.84
CA VAL A 705 -8.18 4.48 11.32
C VAL A 705 -8.28 4.72 12.82
N TRP A 706 -7.29 4.29 13.61
CA TRP A 706 -7.30 4.53 15.07
C TRP A 706 -7.21 6.02 15.44
N LYS A 707 -6.55 6.83 14.59
CA LYS A 707 -6.62 8.30 14.71
C LYS A 707 -8.04 8.86 14.66
N ALA A 708 -9.00 8.20 14.02
CA ALA A 708 -10.35 8.76 13.83
C ALA A 708 -11.26 8.63 15.06
N GLU A 709 -11.03 7.66 15.94
CA GLU A 709 -11.88 7.43 17.12
C GLU A 709 -11.29 8.00 18.42
N ASP A 710 -9.96 8.07 18.58
CA ASP A 710 -9.29 8.75 19.71
C ASP A 710 -9.09 10.27 19.53
N ASP A 711 -9.31 10.84 18.32
CA ASP A 711 -9.18 12.28 18.01
C ASP A 711 -10.13 13.22 18.79
N LYS A 712 -10.92 12.68 19.73
CA LYS A 712 -11.72 13.46 20.68
C LYS A 712 -10.86 14.07 21.79
N LEU A 713 -9.62 13.61 22.00
CA LEU A 713 -8.70 14.17 22.99
C LEU A 713 -7.72 15.17 22.37
N VAL A 714 -8.11 16.44 22.39
CA VAL A 714 -7.28 17.62 22.11
C VAL A 714 -6.70 17.67 20.68
N ARG A 715 -7.53 18.10 19.72
CA ARG A 715 -7.01 18.65 18.46
C ARG A 715 -6.04 19.80 18.77
N PRO A 716 -4.77 19.76 18.32
CA PRO A 716 -3.86 20.88 18.49
C PRO A 716 -4.45 22.12 17.79
N PRO A 717 -4.29 23.33 18.35
CA PRO A 717 -4.87 24.54 17.77
C PRO A 717 -4.34 24.72 16.35
N SER A 718 -5.24 24.84 15.38
CA SER A 718 -4.91 24.98 13.96
C SER A 718 -3.94 26.15 13.78
N ALA A 719 -2.69 25.85 13.41
CA ALA A 719 -1.66 26.85 13.28
C ALA A 719 -2.07 27.89 12.23
N THR A 720 -2.26 29.14 12.66
CA THR A 720 -2.59 30.24 11.75
C THR A 720 -1.51 30.37 10.68
N MET A 721 -1.89 30.53 9.41
CA MET A 721 -0.94 30.69 8.29
C MET A 721 0.13 31.75 8.55
N TRP A 722 -0.22 32.83 9.26
CA TRP A 722 0.70 33.85 9.76
C TRP A 722 1.86 33.32 10.62
N ARG A 723 1.63 32.31 11.45
CA ARG A 723 2.67 31.69 12.28
C ARG A 723 3.66 30.90 11.43
N LEU A 724 3.18 30.22 10.38
CA LEU A 724 4.02 29.51 9.42
C LEU A 724 4.85 30.51 8.59
N LEU A 725 4.22 31.57 8.06
CA LEU A 725 4.90 32.66 7.36
C LEU A 725 6.00 33.33 8.20
N LYS A 726 5.79 33.49 9.51
CA LYS A 726 6.78 34.07 10.43
C LYS A 726 8.08 33.25 10.54
N ILE A 727 8.05 31.94 10.28
CA ILE A 727 9.24 31.06 10.27
C ILE A 727 10.12 31.36 9.04
N ASN A 728 9.51 31.80 7.94
CA ASN A 728 10.15 32.19 6.68
C ASN A 728 10.68 33.65 6.69
N ARG A 729 10.73 34.31 7.87
CA ARG A 729 11.16 35.71 7.99
C ARG A 729 12.57 35.98 7.44
N PRO A 730 13.59 35.13 7.62
CA PRO A 730 14.93 35.42 7.09
C PRO A 730 15.00 35.43 5.55
N GLU A 731 14.21 34.60 4.87
CA GLU A 731 14.19 34.42 3.41
C GLU A 731 13.16 35.32 2.69
N TRP A 732 12.56 36.28 3.39
CA TRP A 732 11.44 37.10 2.88
C TRP A 732 11.73 37.78 1.54
N GLY A 733 12.97 38.21 1.30
CA GLY A 733 13.38 38.85 0.05
C GLY A 733 13.28 37.92 -1.17
N TYR A 734 13.63 36.64 -1.01
CA TYR A 734 13.44 35.63 -2.06
C TYR A 734 11.95 35.36 -2.29
N GLY A 735 11.15 35.32 -1.23
CA GLY A 735 9.69 35.22 -1.35
C GLY A 735 9.07 36.39 -2.13
N ALA A 736 9.53 37.62 -1.87
CA ALA A 736 9.06 38.82 -2.58
C ALA A 736 9.42 38.78 -4.07
N LEU A 737 10.67 38.44 -4.42
CA LEU A 737 11.09 38.27 -5.83
C LEU A 737 10.32 37.15 -6.53
N GLY A 738 10.07 36.03 -5.85
CA GLY A 738 9.23 34.94 -6.34
C GLY A 738 7.79 35.39 -6.61
N CYS A 739 7.22 36.24 -5.75
CA CYS A 739 5.88 36.83 -5.95
C CYS A 739 5.83 37.75 -7.18
N VAL A 740 6.88 38.55 -7.44
CA VAL A 740 6.98 39.36 -8.67
C VAL A 740 6.99 38.48 -9.91
N GLY A 741 7.82 37.42 -9.93
CA GLY A 741 7.84 36.46 -11.04
C GLY A 741 6.50 35.75 -11.25
N SER A 742 5.83 35.38 -10.16
CA SER A 742 4.49 34.77 -10.15
C SER A 742 3.39 35.69 -10.69
N ALA A 743 3.42 36.98 -10.31
CA ALA A 743 2.50 37.97 -10.86
C ALA A 743 2.71 38.15 -12.38
N LEU A 744 3.97 38.30 -12.81
CA LEU A 744 4.31 38.44 -14.23
C LEU A 744 3.94 37.20 -15.06
N SER A 745 4.16 35.98 -14.55
CA SER A 745 3.74 34.75 -15.24
C SER A 745 2.21 34.60 -15.29
N GLY A 746 1.47 35.16 -14.32
CA GLY A 746 0.00 35.25 -14.34
C GLY A 746 -0.56 36.11 -15.47
N LEU A 747 0.15 37.17 -15.89
CA LEU A 747 -0.25 38.06 -16.99
C LEU A 747 -0.11 37.43 -18.39
N MET A 748 0.60 36.31 -18.52
CA MET A 748 0.92 35.70 -19.82
C MET A 748 -0.31 35.13 -20.54
N PHE A 749 -1.24 34.49 -19.81
CA PHE A 749 -2.44 33.89 -20.40
C PHE A 749 -3.49 34.93 -20.86
N PRO A 750 -3.79 36.01 -20.11
CA PRO A 750 -4.63 37.10 -20.61
C PRO A 750 -4.03 37.80 -21.83
N ALA A 751 -2.70 37.97 -21.87
CA ALA A 751 -2.02 38.48 -23.06
C ALA A 751 -2.19 37.55 -24.27
N LEU A 752 -2.03 36.23 -24.11
CA LEU A 752 -2.29 35.25 -25.17
C LEU A 752 -3.74 35.29 -25.66
N ALA A 753 -4.71 35.39 -24.75
CA ALA A 753 -6.14 35.48 -25.09
C ALA A 753 -6.47 36.75 -25.89
N LEU A 754 -5.91 37.90 -25.51
CA LEU A 754 -6.02 39.15 -26.27
C LEU A 754 -5.39 39.04 -27.67
N ILE A 755 -4.20 38.45 -27.76
CA ILE A 755 -3.53 38.24 -29.06
C ILE A 755 -4.37 37.34 -29.96
N LEU A 756 -4.87 36.22 -29.43
CA LEU A 756 -5.73 35.29 -30.16
C LEU A 756 -7.01 35.96 -30.69
N SER A 757 -7.68 36.76 -29.85
CA SER A 757 -8.88 37.52 -30.23
C SER A 757 -8.59 38.53 -31.34
N ASN A 758 -7.45 39.23 -31.29
CA ASN A 758 -7.10 40.21 -32.33
C ASN A 758 -6.66 39.55 -33.64
N VAL A 759 -5.99 38.40 -33.58
CA VAL A 759 -5.66 37.60 -34.78
C VAL A 759 -6.93 37.06 -35.44
N LEU A 760 -7.90 36.57 -34.65
CA LEU A 760 -9.20 36.14 -35.18
C LEU A 760 -9.94 37.29 -35.86
N TYR A 761 -9.94 38.48 -35.27
CA TYR A 761 -10.50 39.68 -35.92
C TYR A 761 -9.76 40.02 -37.23
N ALA A 762 -8.43 39.91 -37.25
CA ALA A 762 -7.64 40.16 -38.45
C ALA A 762 -7.98 39.18 -39.60
N TYR A 763 -8.30 37.92 -39.31
CA TYR A 763 -8.68 36.91 -40.31
C TYR A 763 -9.94 37.26 -41.11
N TYR A 764 -10.82 38.13 -40.61
CA TYR A 764 -12.04 38.56 -41.32
C TYR A 764 -11.91 39.95 -41.98
N LYS A 765 -10.70 40.54 -42.03
CA LYS A 765 -10.47 41.78 -42.80
C LYS A 765 -10.48 41.49 -44.30
N THR A 766 -11.14 42.37 -45.06
CA THR A 766 -11.25 42.26 -46.52
C THR A 766 -9.96 42.60 -47.28
N ASP A 767 -9.05 43.38 -46.69
CA ASP A 767 -7.73 43.65 -47.28
C ASP A 767 -6.71 42.60 -46.80
N HIS A 768 -6.31 41.72 -47.71
CA HIS A 768 -5.32 40.68 -47.47
C HIS A 768 -3.93 41.23 -47.06
N SER A 769 -3.56 42.43 -47.53
CA SER A 769 -2.28 43.06 -47.18
C SER A 769 -2.29 43.60 -45.75
N GLU A 770 -3.42 44.18 -45.34
CA GLU A 770 -3.64 44.64 -43.97
C GLU A 770 -3.75 43.46 -42.99
N MET A 771 -4.46 42.39 -43.38
CA MET A 771 -4.54 41.14 -42.62
C MET A 771 -3.15 40.56 -42.38
N GLN A 772 -2.33 40.38 -43.41
CA GLN A 772 -0.99 39.81 -43.28
C GLN A 772 -0.10 40.65 -42.35
N LYS A 773 -0.21 41.98 -42.41
CA LYS A 773 0.52 42.91 -41.54
C LYS A 773 0.12 42.77 -40.07
N GLU A 774 -1.17 42.73 -39.77
CA GLU A 774 -1.66 42.56 -38.39
C GLU A 774 -1.35 41.16 -37.84
N VAL A 775 -1.58 40.08 -38.60
CA VAL A 775 -1.24 38.72 -38.17
C VAL A 775 0.27 38.58 -37.89
N SER A 776 1.13 39.13 -38.76
CA SER A 776 2.59 39.09 -38.56
C SER A 776 3.02 39.89 -37.33
N LYS A 777 2.45 41.08 -37.11
CA LYS A 777 2.68 41.90 -35.90
C LYS A 777 2.35 41.12 -34.62
N TYR A 778 1.21 40.43 -34.57
CA TYR A 778 0.83 39.61 -33.42
C TYR A 778 1.73 38.36 -33.24
N ALA A 779 2.18 37.73 -34.33
CA ALA A 779 3.16 36.65 -34.27
C ALA A 779 4.51 37.12 -33.68
N PHE A 780 5.01 38.30 -34.07
CA PHE A 780 6.22 38.88 -33.46
C PHE A 780 6.04 39.24 -31.98
N ILE A 781 4.84 39.69 -31.56
CA ILE A 781 4.54 39.93 -30.14
C ILE A 781 4.61 38.62 -29.34
N LEU A 782 4.13 37.50 -29.88
CA LEU A 782 4.25 36.18 -29.23
C LEU A 782 5.70 35.69 -29.14
N ILE A 783 6.54 35.99 -30.14
CA ILE A 783 7.98 35.71 -30.09
C ILE A 783 8.68 36.60 -29.04
N GLY A 784 8.25 37.85 -28.88
CA GLY A 784 8.71 38.70 -27.75
C GLY A 784 8.29 38.13 -26.39
N LEU A 785 7.04 37.66 -26.29
CA LEU A 785 6.50 37.04 -25.07
C LEU A 785 7.23 35.74 -24.69
N SER A 786 7.73 34.98 -25.68
CA SER A 786 8.49 33.75 -25.43
C SER A 786 9.85 34.01 -24.75
N GLY A 787 10.50 35.13 -25.04
CA GLY A 787 11.71 35.55 -24.32
C GLY A 787 11.40 35.97 -22.88
N VAL A 788 10.34 36.77 -22.72
CA VAL A 788 9.87 37.24 -21.40
C VAL A 788 9.42 36.08 -20.50
N SER A 789 8.81 35.02 -21.06
CA SER A 789 8.34 33.87 -20.28
C SER A 789 9.47 33.14 -19.57
N ILE A 790 10.66 33.03 -20.19
CA ILE A 790 11.84 32.42 -19.55
C ILE A 790 12.21 33.18 -18.28
N ILE A 791 12.29 34.51 -18.36
CA ILE A 791 12.64 35.38 -17.24
C ILE A 791 11.58 35.26 -16.12
N CYS A 792 10.30 35.32 -16.47
CA CYS A 792 9.22 35.28 -15.47
C CYS A 792 9.17 33.94 -14.72
N TYR A 793 9.21 32.81 -15.44
CA TYR A 793 9.17 31.47 -14.83
C TYR A 793 10.47 31.12 -14.08
N PHE A 794 11.62 31.61 -14.55
CA PHE A 794 12.88 31.56 -13.81
C PHE A 794 12.76 32.28 -12.47
N THR A 795 12.41 33.58 -12.48
CA THR A 795 12.27 34.40 -11.28
C THR A 795 11.26 33.80 -10.31
N GLN A 796 10.12 33.32 -10.79
CA GLN A 796 9.12 32.63 -9.96
C GLN A 796 9.71 31.40 -9.27
N ASN A 797 10.18 30.40 -10.03
CA ASN A 797 10.48 29.08 -9.48
C ASN A 797 11.86 29.00 -8.81
N PHE A 798 12.85 29.76 -9.28
CA PHE A 798 14.18 29.78 -8.66
C PHE A 798 14.13 30.40 -7.25
N PHE A 799 13.55 31.59 -7.11
CA PHE A 799 13.52 32.27 -5.80
C PHE A 799 12.56 31.60 -4.81
N PHE A 800 11.39 31.12 -5.24
CA PHE A 800 10.56 30.26 -4.38
C PHE A 800 11.25 28.94 -4.05
N GLY A 801 12.03 28.36 -4.97
CA GLY A 801 12.85 27.17 -4.73
C GLY A 801 13.86 27.40 -3.60
N VAL A 802 14.74 28.39 -3.74
CA VAL A 802 15.75 28.77 -2.74
C VAL A 802 15.12 29.06 -1.37
N MET A 803 14.03 29.84 -1.35
CA MET A 803 13.26 30.12 -0.12
C MET A 803 12.75 28.81 0.52
N SER A 804 12.18 27.91 -0.28
CA SER A 804 11.54 26.68 0.19
C SER A 804 12.53 25.68 0.81
N GLU A 805 13.72 25.52 0.25
CA GLU A 805 14.71 24.56 0.76
C GLU A 805 15.35 25.04 2.07
N ASN A 806 15.62 26.34 2.19
CA ASN A 806 16.05 26.95 3.46
C ASN A 806 14.99 26.78 4.56
N LEU A 807 13.72 27.01 4.20
CA LEU A 807 12.59 26.81 5.10
C LEU A 807 12.48 25.35 5.55
N ILE A 808 12.60 24.37 4.64
CA ILE A 808 12.62 22.94 4.98
C ILE A 808 13.76 22.62 5.96
N LYS A 809 14.99 23.03 5.63
CA LYS A 809 16.17 22.76 6.47
C LYS A 809 15.94 23.29 7.89
N ARG A 810 15.52 24.56 8.03
CA ARG A 810 15.22 25.17 9.33
C ARG A 810 14.09 24.46 10.06
N VAL A 811 12.99 24.10 9.38
CA VAL A 811 11.86 23.40 10.00
C VAL A 811 12.29 22.03 10.52
N ARG A 812 13.05 21.26 9.74
CA ARG A 812 13.61 19.97 10.16
C ARG A 812 14.55 20.09 11.35
N GLU A 813 15.47 21.06 11.33
CA GLU A 813 16.39 21.33 12.44
C GLU A 813 15.66 21.71 13.72
N MET A 814 14.68 22.63 13.63
CA MET A 814 13.88 23.04 14.77
C MET A 814 13.05 21.89 15.35
N ILE A 815 12.42 21.06 14.50
CA ILE A 815 11.61 19.92 14.96
C ILE A 815 12.52 18.86 15.60
N PHE A 816 13.63 18.50 14.97
CA PHE A 816 14.57 17.50 15.49
C PHE A 816 15.20 17.93 16.81
N ALA A 817 15.71 19.17 16.91
CA ALA A 817 16.24 19.71 18.15
C ALA A 817 15.19 19.75 19.27
N ARG A 818 13.92 19.99 18.95
CA ARG A 818 12.82 19.99 19.93
C ARG A 818 12.39 18.60 20.36
N ILE A 819 12.38 17.62 19.46
CA ILE A 819 12.17 16.20 19.80
C ILE A 819 13.22 15.79 20.84
N LEU A 820 14.49 16.10 20.61
CA LEU A 820 15.58 15.81 21.54
C LEU A 820 15.51 16.56 22.88
N THR A 821 14.56 17.49 23.08
CA THR A 821 14.30 18.13 24.40
C THR A 821 13.13 17.53 25.19
N ASN A 822 12.42 16.53 24.64
CA ASN A 822 11.33 15.86 25.35
C ASN A 822 11.86 14.92 26.44
N ASP A 823 11.05 14.66 27.47
CA ASP A 823 11.40 13.68 28.49
C ASP A 823 11.32 12.25 27.94
N ILE A 824 11.97 11.29 28.64
CA ILE A 824 12.06 9.91 28.16
C ILE A 824 10.68 9.22 28.04
N SER A 825 9.69 9.63 28.83
CA SER A 825 8.35 9.02 28.79
C SER A 825 7.57 9.41 27.53
N TRP A 826 7.94 10.52 26.88
CA TRP A 826 7.41 10.88 25.57
C TRP A 826 7.79 9.85 24.49
N PHE A 827 9.03 9.34 24.52
CA PHE A 827 9.55 8.34 23.59
C PHE A 827 9.10 6.90 23.91
N ASP A 828 8.67 6.64 25.14
CA ASP A 828 8.15 5.34 25.56
C ASP A 828 6.70 5.10 25.08
N LYS A 829 6.05 6.08 24.43
CA LYS A 829 4.73 5.93 23.78
C LYS A 829 4.87 5.34 22.38
N ASP A 830 4.02 4.37 22.03
CA ASP A 830 4.04 3.71 20.72
C ASP A 830 3.86 4.67 19.53
N GLU A 831 3.03 5.71 19.71
CA GLU A 831 2.83 6.82 18.77
C GLU A 831 4.10 7.63 18.44
N ASN A 832 5.11 7.57 19.31
CA ASN A 832 6.36 8.32 19.23
C ASN A 832 7.56 7.38 19.00
N SER A 833 7.31 6.17 18.51
CA SER A 833 8.34 5.26 18.01
C SER A 833 9.22 5.93 16.94
N SER A 834 10.52 5.59 16.92
CA SER A 834 11.53 6.33 16.14
C SER A 834 11.18 6.44 14.65
N GLY A 835 10.69 5.35 14.05
CA GLY A 835 10.22 5.32 12.67
C GLY A 835 9.04 6.26 12.40
N GLN A 836 8.04 6.31 13.29
CA GLN A 836 6.91 7.24 13.14
C GLN A 836 7.35 8.70 13.29
N VAL A 837 8.25 8.99 14.23
CA VAL A 837 8.76 10.36 14.46
C VAL A 837 9.66 10.81 13.30
N SER A 838 10.51 9.93 12.76
CA SER A 838 11.34 10.19 11.57
C SER A 838 10.48 10.38 10.31
N ALA A 839 9.41 9.60 10.15
CA ALA A 839 8.43 9.78 9.09
C ALA A 839 7.71 11.14 9.18
N ARG A 840 7.23 11.53 10.37
CA ARG A 840 6.64 12.87 10.62
C ARG A 840 7.64 13.99 10.32
N LEU A 841 8.89 13.88 10.77
CA LEU A 841 9.97 14.85 10.50
C LEU A 841 10.22 15.05 8.99
N SER A 842 10.04 14.00 8.18
CA SER A 842 10.07 14.09 6.72
C SER A 842 8.81 14.73 6.13
N ALA A 843 7.65 14.20 6.49
CA ALA A 843 6.35 14.52 5.89
C ALA A 843 5.89 15.93 6.25
N ASP A 844 5.91 16.30 7.53
CA ASP A 844 5.40 17.58 8.03
C ASP A 844 6.23 18.75 7.51
N ALA A 845 7.56 18.60 7.46
CA ALA A 845 8.44 19.61 6.86
C ALA A 845 8.15 19.82 5.36
N THR A 846 7.83 18.74 4.64
CA THR A 846 7.45 18.79 3.22
C THR A 846 6.05 19.40 3.03
N ALA A 847 5.12 19.14 3.95
CA ALA A 847 3.81 19.77 3.97
C ALA A 847 3.91 21.30 4.20
N VAL A 848 4.77 21.74 5.13
CA VAL A 848 5.05 23.16 5.37
C VAL A 848 5.67 23.83 4.13
N LYS A 849 6.61 23.14 3.44
CA LYS A 849 7.15 23.59 2.15
C LYS A 849 6.03 23.87 1.14
N SER A 850 5.15 22.89 0.93
CA SER A 850 4.07 23.00 -0.05
C SER A 850 3.10 24.13 0.32
N ALA A 851 2.73 24.23 1.59
CA ALA A 851 1.80 25.25 2.09
C ALA A 851 2.30 26.70 1.94
N ILE A 852 3.61 26.94 2.07
CA ILE A 852 4.19 28.29 1.93
C ILE A 852 4.71 28.55 0.51
N ALA A 853 5.53 27.68 -0.07
CA ALA A 853 6.19 27.97 -1.34
C ALA A 853 5.29 27.69 -2.55
N ASP A 854 4.85 26.44 -2.71
CA ASP A 854 4.07 26.05 -3.90
C ASP A 854 2.70 26.73 -3.92
N ARG A 855 1.97 26.74 -2.79
CA ARG A 855 0.62 27.31 -2.73
C ARG A 855 0.61 28.84 -2.90
N ILE A 856 1.51 29.59 -2.27
CA ILE A 856 1.54 31.05 -2.42
C ILE A 856 1.95 31.44 -3.84
N SER A 857 2.95 30.76 -4.41
CA SER A 857 3.36 30.96 -5.81
C SER A 857 2.20 30.77 -6.79
N LEU A 858 1.38 29.73 -6.60
CA LEU A 858 0.18 29.50 -7.42
C LEU A 858 -0.96 30.48 -7.12
N MET A 859 -1.17 30.85 -5.85
CA MET A 859 -2.20 31.83 -5.45
C MET A 859 -1.94 33.21 -6.04
N VAL A 860 -0.71 33.73 -5.98
CA VAL A 860 -0.35 35.03 -6.57
C VAL A 860 -0.50 35.00 -8.09
N GLN A 861 -0.10 33.90 -8.74
CA GLN A 861 -0.20 33.74 -10.19
C GLN A 861 -1.67 33.69 -10.64
N THR A 862 -2.50 32.86 -9.98
CA THR A 862 -3.93 32.72 -10.29
C THR A 862 -4.75 33.96 -9.93
N PHE A 863 -4.41 34.67 -8.85
CA PHE A 863 -5.01 35.95 -8.52
C PHE A 863 -4.68 37.01 -9.58
N THR A 864 -3.42 37.13 -9.98
CA THR A 864 -2.99 38.11 -11.00
C THR A 864 -3.61 37.80 -12.36
N LEU A 865 -3.66 36.52 -12.75
CA LEU A 865 -4.38 36.01 -13.91
C LEU A 865 -5.85 36.45 -13.91
N LEU A 866 -6.56 36.20 -12.80
CA LEU A 866 -7.99 36.49 -12.66
C LEU A 866 -8.27 38.01 -12.68
N VAL A 867 -7.49 38.80 -11.93
CA VAL A 867 -7.61 40.27 -11.92
C VAL A 867 -7.34 40.83 -13.30
N ALA A 868 -6.26 40.42 -13.97
CA ALA A 868 -5.94 40.91 -15.31
C ALA A 868 -7.00 40.53 -16.35
N ALA A 869 -7.47 39.27 -16.33
CA ALA A 869 -8.54 38.81 -17.22
C ALA A 869 -9.85 39.60 -17.02
N PHE A 870 -10.25 39.87 -15.78
CA PHE A 870 -11.42 40.69 -15.51
C PHE A 870 -11.21 42.17 -15.87
N VAL A 871 -10.09 42.79 -15.52
CA VAL A 871 -9.80 44.19 -15.90
C VAL A 871 -9.85 44.36 -17.42
N ILE A 872 -9.23 43.46 -18.16
CA ILE A 872 -9.30 43.43 -19.63
C ILE A 872 -10.75 43.27 -20.10
N SER A 873 -11.47 42.26 -19.61
CA SER A 873 -12.86 41.98 -20.02
C SER A 873 -13.79 43.16 -19.76
N PHE A 874 -13.78 43.72 -18.54
CA PHE A 874 -14.62 44.85 -18.15
C PHE A 874 -14.27 46.14 -18.90
N SER A 875 -12.98 46.35 -19.24
CA SER A 875 -12.56 47.50 -20.05
C SER A 875 -13.07 47.43 -21.50
N LEU A 876 -13.28 46.22 -22.03
CA LEU A 876 -13.79 45.99 -23.38
C LEU A 876 -15.32 46.02 -23.42
N LEU A 877 -16.00 45.16 -22.65
CA LEU A 877 -17.45 44.95 -22.73
C LEU A 877 -18.07 44.58 -21.37
N TRP A 878 -18.16 45.54 -20.45
CA TRP A 878 -18.66 45.35 -19.08
C TRP A 878 -19.98 44.55 -18.96
N LYS A 879 -20.92 44.71 -19.90
CA LYS A 879 -22.20 43.97 -19.91
C LYS A 879 -21.99 42.45 -20.07
N MET A 880 -21.12 42.04 -20.97
CA MET A 880 -20.80 40.62 -21.18
C MET A 880 -19.95 40.07 -20.03
N SER A 881 -19.03 40.88 -19.49
CA SER A 881 -18.24 40.54 -18.31
C SER A 881 -19.10 40.24 -17.08
N LEU A 882 -20.20 40.97 -16.86
CA LEU A 882 -21.14 40.68 -15.78
C LEU A 882 -21.85 39.32 -15.95
N VAL A 883 -22.22 38.95 -17.18
CA VAL A 883 -22.84 37.63 -17.45
C VAL A 883 -21.86 36.49 -17.16
N VAL A 884 -20.60 36.63 -17.59
CA VAL A 884 -19.54 35.65 -17.29
C VAL A 884 -19.18 35.62 -15.79
N LEU A 885 -19.18 36.77 -15.11
CA LEU A 885 -18.97 36.83 -13.67
C LEU A 885 -20.12 36.15 -12.90
N ALA A 886 -21.36 36.21 -13.40
CA ALA A 886 -22.51 35.54 -12.78
C ALA A 886 -22.46 34.00 -12.87
N THR A 887 -21.76 33.43 -13.87
CA THR A 887 -21.57 31.96 -13.95
C THR A 887 -20.40 31.45 -13.11
N PHE A 888 -19.44 32.32 -12.76
CA PHE A 888 -18.25 31.94 -11.99
C PHE A 888 -18.56 31.30 -10.61
N PRO A 889 -19.50 31.81 -9.79
CA PRO A 889 -19.93 31.16 -8.55
C PRO A 889 -20.48 29.75 -8.75
N LEU A 890 -21.16 29.47 -9.89
CA LEU A 890 -21.72 28.14 -10.17
C LEU A 890 -20.58 27.12 -10.38
N VAL A 891 -19.59 27.46 -11.21
CA VAL A 891 -18.42 26.61 -11.47
C VAL A 891 -17.60 26.37 -10.19
N VAL A 892 -17.38 27.43 -9.40
CA VAL A 892 -16.69 27.31 -8.09
C VAL A 892 -17.50 26.46 -7.11
N SER A 893 -18.83 26.62 -7.08
CA SER A 893 -19.69 25.81 -6.22
C SER A 893 -19.65 24.33 -6.61
N ALA A 894 -19.66 24.00 -7.90
CA ALA A 894 -19.56 22.63 -8.40
C ALA A 894 -18.25 21.96 -7.95
N ALA A 895 -17.10 22.62 -8.15
CA ALA A 895 -15.79 22.09 -7.71
C ALA A 895 -15.66 21.97 -6.18
N ILE A 896 -16.33 22.85 -5.41
CA ILE A 896 -16.41 22.73 -3.95
C ILE A 896 -17.32 21.57 -3.55
N ILE A 897 -18.46 21.41 -4.22
CA ILE A 897 -19.43 20.32 -4.02
C ILE A 897 -18.74 18.98 -4.30
N GLU A 898 -18.16 18.78 -5.48
CA GLU A 898 -17.38 17.58 -5.86
C GLU A 898 -16.40 17.19 -4.75
N LYS A 899 -15.56 18.14 -4.32
CA LYS A 899 -14.56 17.92 -3.26
C LYS A 899 -15.17 17.59 -1.89
N ILE A 900 -16.29 18.21 -1.53
CA ILE A 900 -17.01 17.92 -0.28
C ILE A 900 -17.68 16.55 -0.35
N PHE A 901 -18.31 16.19 -1.47
CA PHE A 901 -18.99 14.91 -1.66
C PHE A 901 -17.99 13.75 -1.69
N LEU A 902 -16.91 13.85 -2.47
CA LEU A 902 -15.85 12.83 -2.51
C LEU A 902 -15.19 12.60 -1.14
N LYS A 903 -15.12 13.63 -0.29
CA LYS A 903 -14.56 13.53 1.08
C LYS A 903 -15.59 13.11 2.15
N GLY A 904 -16.85 13.52 2.01
CA GLY A 904 -17.89 13.38 3.03
C GLY A 904 -18.82 12.18 2.83
N PHE A 905 -19.20 11.87 1.59
CA PHE A 905 -20.12 10.78 1.26
C PHE A 905 -19.43 9.45 0.94
N SER A 906 -18.13 9.44 0.67
CA SER A 906 -17.33 8.22 0.70
C SER A 906 -17.38 7.54 2.07
N GLY A 907 -17.56 8.33 3.13
CA GLY A 907 -17.65 7.85 4.51
C GLY A 907 -16.40 7.07 4.93
N ASP A 908 -16.53 6.34 6.03
CA ASP A 908 -15.45 5.47 6.50
C ASP A 908 -15.38 4.16 5.70
N ILE A 909 -15.10 4.23 4.39
CA ILE A 909 -14.73 3.05 3.59
C ILE A 909 -13.42 2.45 4.11
N ALA A 910 -12.46 3.29 4.50
CA ALA A 910 -11.15 2.86 5.02
C ALA A 910 -11.31 1.98 6.28
N GLY A 911 -12.01 2.44 7.31
CA GLY A 911 -12.26 1.67 8.53
C GLY A 911 -13.25 0.52 8.35
N ALA A 912 -14.20 0.61 7.42
CA ALA A 912 -15.02 -0.54 7.04
C ALA A 912 -14.20 -1.65 6.36
N GLN A 913 -13.27 -1.28 5.48
CA GLN A 913 -12.33 -2.21 4.84
C GLN A 913 -11.29 -2.72 5.85
N ALA A 914 -10.86 -1.90 6.81
CA ALA A 914 -9.97 -2.31 7.89
C ALA A 914 -10.58 -3.39 8.80
N ARG A 915 -11.90 -3.39 9.03
CA ARG A 915 -12.57 -4.51 9.73
C ARG A 915 -12.46 -5.82 8.96
N ALA A 916 -12.69 -5.80 7.64
CA ALA A 916 -12.49 -7.00 6.82
C ALA A 916 -11.01 -7.45 6.83
N THR A 917 -10.06 -6.53 6.62
CA THR A 917 -8.62 -6.86 6.67
C THR A 917 -8.17 -7.41 8.04
N MET A 918 -8.74 -6.92 9.15
CA MET A 918 -8.48 -7.44 10.50
C MET A 918 -8.92 -8.91 10.65
N VAL A 919 -10.14 -9.24 10.22
CA VAL A 919 -10.63 -10.65 10.21
C VAL A 919 -9.71 -11.55 9.39
N ALA A 920 -9.17 -11.07 8.28
CA ALA A 920 -8.20 -11.81 7.48
C ALA A 920 -6.82 -11.93 8.17
N SER A 921 -6.32 -10.88 8.82
CA SER A 921 -5.02 -10.91 9.53
C SER A 921 -5.02 -11.92 10.64
N GLU A 922 -6.02 -11.84 11.51
CA GLU A 922 -6.16 -12.69 12.68
C GLU A 922 -6.37 -14.16 12.30
N ALA A 923 -7.12 -14.45 11.22
CA ALA A 923 -7.28 -15.81 10.72
C ALA A 923 -5.99 -16.40 10.11
N VAL A 924 -5.14 -15.57 9.51
CA VAL A 924 -3.84 -16.00 8.96
C VAL A 924 -2.79 -16.15 10.06
N GLU A 925 -2.76 -15.26 11.04
CA GLU A 925 -1.89 -15.39 12.22
C GLU A 925 -2.24 -16.64 13.04
N ASN A 926 -3.53 -16.94 13.18
CA ASN A 926 -4.02 -18.08 13.93
C ASN A 926 -4.39 -19.28 13.01
N VAL A 927 -3.80 -19.38 11.82
CA VAL A 927 -4.19 -20.37 10.79
C VAL A 927 -4.15 -21.83 11.30
N ARG A 928 -3.20 -22.18 12.18
CA ARG A 928 -3.16 -23.50 12.84
C ARG A 928 -4.43 -23.78 13.65
N THR A 929 -4.98 -22.78 14.33
CA THR A 929 -6.25 -22.90 15.07
C THR A 929 -7.44 -22.94 14.11
N VAL A 930 -7.45 -22.13 13.04
CA VAL A 930 -8.51 -22.20 12.01
C VAL A 930 -8.57 -23.61 11.40
N ALA A 931 -7.40 -24.16 11.04
CA ALA A 931 -7.23 -25.47 10.44
C ALA A 931 -7.65 -26.63 11.35
N ALA A 932 -7.30 -26.61 12.65
CA ALA A 932 -7.67 -27.65 13.62
C ALA A 932 -9.19 -27.75 13.83
N PHE A 933 -9.92 -26.66 13.60
CA PHE A 933 -11.37 -26.56 13.79
C PHE A 933 -12.17 -26.56 12.48
N ASN A 934 -11.53 -26.79 11.32
CA ASN A 934 -12.14 -26.70 9.99
C ASN A 934 -12.88 -25.34 9.76
N GLY A 935 -12.32 -24.26 10.32
CA GLY A 935 -12.95 -22.95 10.39
C GLY A 935 -12.80 -22.07 9.14
N GLU A 936 -12.17 -22.56 8.08
CA GLU A 936 -11.78 -21.79 6.89
C GLU A 936 -13.02 -21.19 6.20
N GLU A 937 -14.07 -22.00 6.01
CA GLU A 937 -15.33 -21.55 5.40
C GLU A 937 -16.06 -20.54 6.29
N ARG A 938 -15.97 -20.68 7.61
CA ARG A 938 -16.54 -19.72 8.56
C ARG A 938 -15.84 -18.36 8.47
N VAL A 939 -14.51 -18.34 8.49
CA VAL A 939 -13.70 -17.12 8.31
C VAL A 939 -14.03 -16.43 6.99
N VAL A 940 -14.10 -17.19 5.89
CA VAL A 940 -14.45 -16.69 4.56
C VAL A 940 -15.84 -16.06 4.55
N SER A 941 -16.83 -16.70 5.19
CA SER A 941 -18.20 -16.15 5.29
C SER A 941 -18.24 -14.85 6.12
N LEU A 942 -17.45 -14.77 7.20
CA LEU A 942 -17.36 -13.61 8.06
C LEU A 942 -16.71 -12.43 7.32
N PHE A 943 -15.61 -12.71 6.61
CA PHE A 943 -14.90 -11.75 5.77
C PHE A 943 -15.78 -11.23 4.63
N GLN A 944 -16.55 -12.10 3.97
CA GLN A 944 -17.51 -11.70 2.93
C GLN A 944 -18.62 -10.79 3.50
N ARG A 945 -19.12 -11.07 4.71
CA ARG A 945 -20.10 -10.23 5.40
C ARG A 945 -19.54 -8.84 5.72
N GLU A 946 -18.32 -8.75 6.24
CA GLU A 946 -17.66 -7.46 6.51
C GLU A 946 -17.36 -6.67 5.22
N LEU A 947 -17.16 -7.34 4.08
CA LEU A 947 -17.00 -6.70 2.77
C LEU A 947 -18.30 -6.14 2.16
N GLU A 948 -19.48 -6.57 2.62
CA GLU A 948 -20.74 -6.02 2.09
C GLU A 948 -20.88 -4.51 2.33
N ALA A 949 -20.47 -4.02 3.51
CA ALA A 949 -20.59 -2.61 3.86
C ALA A 949 -19.67 -1.70 3.00
N PRO A 950 -18.37 -2.03 2.80
CA PRO A 950 -17.54 -1.41 1.77
C PRO A 950 -18.17 -1.43 0.37
N VAL A 951 -18.67 -2.58 -0.11
CA VAL A 951 -19.25 -2.69 -1.46
C VAL A 951 -20.50 -1.82 -1.63
N LYS A 952 -21.41 -1.80 -0.64
CA LYS A 952 -22.62 -0.95 -0.65
C LYS A 952 -22.26 0.54 -0.64
N ARG A 953 -21.23 0.95 0.14
CA ARG A 953 -20.70 2.33 0.15
C ARG A 953 -19.97 2.69 -1.15
N GLY A 954 -19.22 1.75 -1.73
CA GLY A 954 -18.52 1.89 -3.00
C GLY A 954 -19.49 2.14 -4.17
N PHE A 955 -20.63 1.45 -4.20
CA PHE A 955 -21.71 1.73 -5.15
C PHE A 955 -22.23 3.17 -5.02
N LEU A 956 -22.61 3.61 -3.81
CA LEU A 956 -23.08 4.97 -3.58
C LEU A 956 -22.02 6.01 -4.00
N ARG A 957 -20.75 5.77 -3.66
CA ARG A 957 -19.62 6.61 -4.04
C ARG A 957 -19.46 6.70 -5.56
N GLY A 958 -19.58 5.59 -6.30
CA GLY A 958 -19.52 5.60 -7.77
C GLY A 958 -20.65 6.40 -8.40
N GLN A 959 -21.88 6.25 -7.91
CA GLN A 959 -23.05 7.01 -8.38
C GLN A 959 -22.90 8.52 -8.09
N VAL A 960 -22.45 8.88 -6.89
CA VAL A 960 -22.18 10.28 -6.51
C VAL A 960 -21.02 10.87 -7.32
N ALA A 961 -19.94 10.13 -7.51
CA ALA A 961 -18.77 10.58 -8.27
C ALA A 961 -19.01 10.71 -9.77
N GLY A 962 -20.03 10.03 -10.33
CA GLY A 962 -20.49 10.27 -11.71
C GLY A 962 -21.51 11.40 -11.84
N HIS A 963 -22.12 11.86 -10.73
CA HIS A 963 -23.02 13.02 -10.72
C HIS A 963 -22.31 14.34 -10.42
N CYS A 964 -21.14 14.30 -9.77
CA CYS A 964 -20.27 15.44 -9.52
C CYS A 964 -19.37 15.69 -10.74
#